data_AF-S5YSZ4-F1
#
_entry.id   AF-S5YSZ4-F1
#
_cell.length_a   1.000
_cell.length_b   1.000
_cell.length_c   1.000
_cell.angle_alpha   90.00
_cell.angle_beta   90.00
_cell.angle_gamma   90.00
#
_symmetry.space_group_name_H-M   'P 1'
#
loop_
_entity.id
_entity.type
_entity.pdbx_description
1 polymer ?
#
loop_
_entity_poly.entity_id
_entity_poly.type
_entity_poly.pdbx_seq_one_letter_code
_entity_poly.pdbx_strand_id
1 'polypeptide(L)'
;MPQVGAWLVATWSAQTVVGFALRTAAAIALNMAVAKVTQPKGPKPRDLQTELRDSNAQRIRHLGRVRASGAAMFWDWAQVGGQRRLFKLLAMGQGGISAVETVWLNDKEVTLSGTAVTSKPYDGVVSIDWRSGQSALQSGGAYAALQAAFPGWTPNHRLRGVGTILGTFDAVKGDKISEIYSGGDPQISALIKGDACHNPITGDATWSDNIAVQARDVLTHPSYGPLRLADLDTASFAQAIADCEDPIPRKAPGTARRYIGGGSYALSEPVVDVLRRLEDASAGRFYITSEGKLGFRVGKWRAPNYTIREEHIVSLDIGPGSGEFERVTTLVPKYVAPEIGWQQTSADPWDDAAALALYGESAAKEIDFPWVQSHGQARRLAKIKMAKLNPSWRATVRLRFWGLLLLEEETVRLHLPELGLINASAWIDGFAFDAEGDDGVVTVQLIAADPASFSWTAAEEGDPPSVPEKVEPGQQLLAAPVISSLTIANNDGPPYIRIEVDPIDGPYYLGGYYRRAGSSFRYGLEVQDIRVGGKLVARSLPNADRGEYEIGIGWYSARPDSGAAPGGNDAASEITTVTGIEVVANTTPPDAPQIISKSGTAGGTLTVIMAPDLGANYYRTGLWRAAPAAPFSAAVFQRWNYDTSSEVAITASIPSEGARYWLRSENQSGKTSAEVLVGQYLP
;
A
#
# COMPACT_ATOMS: atom_id res chain seq x y z
N MET A 1 8.51 44.43 -2.34
CA MET A 1 9.43 43.29 -2.32
C MET A 1 10.81 43.78 -1.89
N PRO A 2 11.22 43.63 -0.63
CA PRO A 2 12.61 43.84 -0.26
C PRO A 2 13.39 42.53 -0.47
N GLN A 3 14.51 42.63 -1.17
CA GLN A 3 15.49 41.55 -1.31
C GLN A 3 16.08 41.24 0.07
N VAL A 4 15.82 40.04 0.58
CA VAL A 4 16.35 39.57 1.86
C VAL A 4 17.76 39.02 1.65
N GLY A 5 18.74 39.79 2.13
CA GLY A 5 19.97 39.34 2.78
C GLY A 5 20.99 38.58 1.92
N ALA A 6 21.98 39.31 1.42
CA ALA A 6 23.29 38.73 1.11
C ALA A 6 23.96 38.27 2.43
N TRP A 7 24.35 37.00 2.51
CA TRP A 7 25.06 36.44 3.66
C TRP A 7 26.48 35.99 3.25
N LEU A 8 27.46 36.39 4.08
CA LEU A 8 28.84 35.92 4.21
C LEU A 8 29.83 36.11 3.04
N VAL A 9 30.66 37.15 3.17
CA VAL A 9 32.10 37.07 2.89
C VAL A 9 32.81 37.11 4.24
N ALA A 10 33.28 35.98 4.75
CA ALA A 10 34.27 35.99 5.83
C ALA A 10 35.65 36.12 5.19
N THR A 11 36.17 37.34 5.08
CA THR A 11 37.59 37.58 4.76
C THR A 11 38.42 37.21 5.98
N TRP A 12 38.76 35.92 6.11
CA TRP A 12 39.87 35.49 6.96
C TRP A 12 41.18 35.83 6.23
N SER A 13 41.61 37.09 6.30
CA SER A 13 42.92 37.52 5.77
C SER A 13 44.04 37.25 6.79
N ALA A 14 44.17 36.02 7.26
CA ALA A 14 45.40 35.56 7.89
C ALA A 14 46.30 34.96 6.81
N GLN A 15 47.23 35.77 6.29
CA GLN A 15 48.28 35.31 5.38
C GLN A 15 49.27 34.39 6.12
N THR A 16 48.92 33.13 6.32
CA THR A 16 49.88 32.08 6.70
C THR A 16 49.65 30.81 5.88
N VAL A 17 50.76 30.18 5.51
CA VAL A 17 50.95 29.23 4.38
C VAL A 17 50.37 27.82 4.64
N VAL A 18 49.16 27.70 5.20
CA VAL A 18 48.45 26.42 5.40
C VAL A 18 47.12 26.45 4.63
N GLY A 19 47.20 26.65 3.31
CA GLY A 19 46.18 27.40 2.57
C GLY A 19 45.27 26.65 1.58
N PHE A 20 45.09 25.33 1.64
CA PHE A 20 44.15 24.64 0.73
C PHE A 20 43.01 23.88 1.43
N ALA A 21 43.29 23.08 2.47
CA ALA A 21 42.26 22.29 3.16
C ALA A 21 41.28 23.15 3.99
N LEU A 22 41.79 24.15 4.71
CA LEU A 22 40.98 25.08 5.52
C LEU A 22 40.00 25.88 4.64
N ARG A 23 40.39 26.21 3.41
CA ARG A 23 39.55 26.97 2.47
C ARG A 23 38.36 26.15 1.97
N THR A 24 38.53 24.87 1.70
CA THR A 24 37.44 24.00 1.23
C THR A 24 36.46 23.67 2.35
N ALA A 25 36.94 23.32 3.55
CA ALA A 25 36.07 23.04 4.70
C ALA A 25 35.28 24.30 5.13
N ALA A 26 35.96 25.45 5.24
CA ALA A 26 35.30 26.72 5.52
C ALA A 26 34.30 27.10 4.43
N ALA A 27 34.64 26.96 3.14
CA ALA A 27 33.71 27.25 2.05
C ALA A 27 32.46 26.37 2.08
N ILE A 28 32.55 25.09 2.46
CA ILE A 28 31.38 24.21 2.63
C ILE A 28 30.50 24.73 3.77
N ALA A 29 31.06 24.94 4.97
CA ALA A 29 30.30 25.40 6.13
C ALA A 29 29.70 26.80 5.93
N LEU A 30 30.43 27.73 5.28
CA LEU A 30 29.95 29.08 4.99
C LEU A 30 28.88 29.10 3.90
N ASN A 31 29.06 28.37 2.79
CA ASN A 31 28.06 28.35 1.72
C ASN A 31 26.74 27.68 2.14
N MET A 32 26.78 26.74 3.09
CA MET A 32 25.56 26.13 3.63
C MET A 32 24.72 27.08 4.49
N ALA A 33 25.34 28.10 5.09
CA ALA A 33 24.61 29.15 5.82
C ALA A 33 23.86 30.13 4.90
N VAL A 34 24.18 30.18 3.60
CA VAL A 34 23.61 31.12 2.62
C VAL A 34 22.53 30.42 1.78
N ALA A 35 21.31 31.00 1.80
CA ALA A 35 20.08 30.60 1.09
C ALA A 35 19.20 29.50 1.73
N LYS A 36 18.34 29.90 2.67
CA LYS A 36 17.25 29.06 3.23
C LYS A 36 15.93 29.06 2.43
N VAL A 37 15.90 29.50 1.16
CA VAL A 37 14.62 29.62 0.40
C VAL A 37 14.59 28.93 -0.98
N THR A 38 15.65 28.23 -1.41
CA THR A 38 15.59 27.34 -2.58
C THR A 38 16.17 25.99 -2.23
N GLN A 39 15.30 25.01 -1.92
CA GLN A 39 15.73 23.63 -1.66
C GLN A 39 16.53 23.12 -2.88
N PRO A 40 17.76 22.59 -2.69
CA PRO A 40 18.51 22.02 -3.78
C PRO A 40 17.76 20.84 -4.41
N LYS A 41 17.43 20.97 -5.69
CA LYS A 41 16.66 19.96 -6.44
C LYS A 41 17.59 18.84 -6.89
N GLY A 42 17.70 17.83 -6.03
CA GLY A 42 18.26 16.53 -6.40
C GLY A 42 17.44 15.78 -7.45
N PRO A 43 17.94 14.65 -7.97
CA PRO A 43 17.13 13.76 -8.81
C PRO A 43 15.90 13.31 -8.02
N LYS A 44 14.72 13.47 -8.62
CA LYS A 44 13.48 13.09 -7.95
C LYS A 44 13.37 11.57 -7.90
N PRO A 45 12.79 10.99 -6.83
CA PRO A 45 12.58 9.55 -6.74
C PRO A 45 11.87 8.95 -7.96
N ARG A 46 10.90 9.67 -8.54
CA ARG A 46 10.18 9.25 -9.75
C ARG A 46 11.09 9.11 -10.97
N ASP A 47 12.03 10.04 -11.15
CA ASP A 47 12.93 10.06 -12.31
C ASP A 47 13.92 8.87 -12.27
N LEU A 48 14.24 8.39 -11.06
CA LEU A 48 15.13 7.25 -10.86
C LEU A 48 14.47 5.90 -11.16
N GLN A 49 13.13 5.83 -11.11
CA GLN A 49 12.35 4.61 -11.33
C GLN A 49 12.07 4.34 -12.82
N THR A 50 12.53 5.21 -13.72
CA THR A 50 12.40 5.01 -15.17
C THR A 50 13.74 4.57 -15.75
N GLU A 51 13.72 3.59 -16.66
CA GLU A 51 14.93 3.19 -17.40
C GLU A 51 15.43 4.36 -18.25
N LEU A 52 16.70 4.75 -18.08
CA LEU A 52 17.29 5.83 -18.85
C LEU A 52 17.99 5.28 -20.11
N ARG A 53 17.61 5.80 -21.28
CA ARG A 53 18.26 5.50 -22.56
C ARG A 53 18.82 6.78 -23.16
N ASP A 54 19.95 7.21 -22.61
CA ASP A 54 20.67 8.41 -23.07
C ASP A 54 22.16 8.12 -23.21
N SER A 55 22.74 8.61 -24.30
CA SER A 55 24.18 8.59 -24.55
C SER A 55 24.99 9.39 -23.52
N ASN A 56 24.38 10.41 -22.90
CA ASN A 56 25.01 11.27 -21.89
C ASN A 56 24.37 11.10 -20.51
N ALA A 57 23.94 9.88 -20.18
CA ALA A 57 23.41 9.55 -18.86
C ALA A 57 24.39 9.92 -17.73
N GLN A 58 23.89 10.66 -16.74
CA GLN A 58 24.69 11.03 -15.57
C GLN A 58 25.01 9.81 -14.71
N ARG A 59 26.21 9.81 -14.10
CA ARG A 59 26.58 8.80 -13.11
C ARG A 59 25.90 9.10 -11.78
N ILE A 60 24.96 8.27 -11.39
CA ILE A 60 24.23 8.39 -10.13
C ILE A 60 24.85 7.47 -9.08
N ARG A 61 25.03 7.98 -7.86
CA ARG A 61 25.41 7.19 -6.68
C ARG A 61 24.22 7.13 -5.73
N HIS A 62 23.96 5.94 -5.19
CA HIS A 62 22.85 5.68 -4.27
C HIS A 62 23.38 5.39 -2.87
N LEU A 63 22.77 5.96 -1.83
CA LEU A 63 23.08 5.68 -0.43
C LEU A 63 21.81 5.23 0.30
N GLY A 64 21.95 4.33 1.27
CA GLY A 64 20.80 3.73 1.97
C GLY A 64 20.01 2.78 1.07
N ARG A 65 18.68 2.77 1.20
CA ARG A 65 17.76 2.01 0.33
C ARG A 65 17.15 2.94 -0.72
N VAL A 66 17.12 2.54 -1.98
CA VAL A 66 16.52 3.35 -3.05
C VAL A 66 15.86 2.43 -4.08
N ARG A 67 14.68 2.79 -4.60
CA ARG A 67 14.12 2.15 -5.80
C ARG A 67 14.63 2.87 -7.05
N ALA A 68 15.32 2.15 -7.93
CA ALA A 68 15.91 2.70 -9.15
C ALA A 68 15.85 1.71 -10.34
N SER A 69 15.96 2.20 -11.56
CA SER A 69 15.93 1.41 -12.81
C SER A 69 17.24 1.49 -13.61
N GLY A 70 18.04 2.53 -13.37
CA GLY A 70 19.39 2.66 -13.97
C GLY A 70 19.39 3.07 -15.45
N ALA A 71 20.60 3.18 -16.01
CA ALA A 71 20.84 3.55 -17.40
C ALA A 71 21.20 2.34 -18.27
N ALA A 72 20.61 2.24 -19.47
CA ALA A 72 20.87 1.15 -20.39
C ALA A 72 22.28 1.20 -20.98
N MET A 73 23.10 0.19 -20.67
CA MET A 73 24.48 0.03 -21.16
C MET A 73 24.57 -0.94 -22.33
N PHE A 74 23.65 -1.91 -22.40
CA PHE A 74 23.55 -2.87 -23.49
C PHE A 74 22.08 -3.19 -23.74
N TRP A 75 21.71 -3.27 -25.02
CA TRP A 75 20.35 -3.59 -25.42
C TRP A 75 20.36 -4.22 -26.80
N ASP A 76 20.25 -5.54 -26.88
CA ASP A 76 20.17 -6.25 -28.16
C ASP A 76 19.55 -7.64 -28.02
N TRP A 77 19.18 -8.25 -29.15
CA TRP A 77 18.59 -9.59 -29.23
C TRP A 77 19.61 -10.61 -29.74
N ALA A 78 19.56 -11.82 -29.19
CA ALA A 78 20.32 -12.97 -29.68
C ALA A 78 19.43 -14.21 -29.81
N GLN A 79 19.89 -15.17 -30.60
CA GLN A 79 19.32 -16.52 -30.63
C GLN A 79 20.08 -17.39 -29.62
N VAL A 80 19.38 -17.87 -28.59
CA VAL A 80 19.94 -18.72 -27.53
C VAL A 80 19.06 -19.96 -27.40
N GLY A 81 19.64 -21.15 -27.58
CA GLY A 81 18.88 -22.41 -27.49
C GLY A 81 17.72 -22.54 -28.49
N GLY A 82 17.81 -21.88 -29.66
CA GLY A 82 16.74 -21.87 -30.66
C GLY A 82 15.59 -20.91 -30.38
N GLN A 83 15.70 -20.09 -29.32
CA GLN A 83 14.74 -19.04 -28.98
C GLN A 83 15.37 -17.66 -29.11
N ARG A 84 14.57 -16.68 -29.56
CA ARG A 84 14.99 -15.28 -29.60
C ARG A 84 14.88 -14.68 -28.20
N ARG A 85 15.96 -14.12 -27.67
CA ARG A 85 16.04 -13.55 -26.31
C ARG A 85 16.58 -12.12 -26.36
N LEU A 86 15.90 -11.18 -25.70
CA LEU A 86 16.40 -9.82 -25.47
C LEU A 86 17.32 -9.81 -24.27
N PHE A 87 18.43 -9.09 -24.37
CA PHE A 87 19.32 -8.80 -23.24
C PHE A 87 19.29 -7.29 -22.98
N LYS A 88 18.94 -6.91 -21.75
CA LYS A 88 18.98 -5.54 -21.24
C LYS A 88 19.97 -5.46 -20.08
N LEU A 89 21.08 -4.75 -20.26
CA LEU A 89 22.02 -4.46 -19.18
C LEU A 89 21.82 -3.04 -18.69
N LEU A 90 21.45 -2.89 -17.42
CA LEU A 90 21.18 -1.62 -16.76
C LEU A 90 22.29 -1.33 -15.75
N ALA A 91 22.88 -0.15 -15.83
CA ALA A 91 23.77 0.41 -14.81
C ALA A 91 22.93 1.06 -13.71
N MET A 92 22.81 0.36 -12.58
CA MET A 92 21.98 0.78 -11.46
C MET A 92 22.63 1.93 -10.68
N GLY A 93 23.93 1.86 -10.40
CA GLY A 93 24.59 2.85 -9.56
C GLY A 93 26.11 2.81 -9.61
N GLN A 94 26.73 3.98 -9.62
CA GLN A 94 28.17 4.17 -9.49
C GLN A 94 28.60 3.96 -8.04
N GLY A 95 29.79 3.37 -7.84
CA GLY A 95 30.26 2.90 -6.53
C GLY A 95 29.82 1.47 -6.22
N GLY A 96 28.74 1.02 -6.87
CA GLY A 96 28.18 -0.31 -6.73
C GLY A 96 26.85 -0.33 -6.01
N ILE A 97 26.32 -1.54 -5.82
CA ILE A 97 25.14 -1.82 -5.01
C ILE A 97 25.47 -2.95 -4.04
N SER A 98 25.08 -2.78 -2.79
CA SER A 98 25.33 -3.78 -1.75
C SER A 98 24.42 -4.99 -1.88
N ALA A 99 23.17 -4.80 -2.33
CA ALA A 99 22.21 -5.87 -2.58
C ALA A 99 21.03 -5.38 -3.45
N VAL A 100 20.34 -6.32 -4.09
CA VAL A 100 19.00 -6.14 -4.67
C VAL A 100 18.00 -6.85 -3.76
N GLU A 101 17.00 -6.13 -3.24
CA GLU A 101 15.98 -6.67 -2.32
C GLU A 101 14.72 -7.10 -3.07
N THR A 102 14.16 -6.21 -3.90
CA THR A 102 12.90 -6.44 -4.63
C THR A 102 13.06 -5.96 -6.07
N VAL A 103 12.43 -6.64 -7.02
CA VAL A 103 12.42 -6.26 -8.44
C VAL A 103 10.97 -6.08 -8.90
N TRP A 104 10.75 -5.08 -9.74
CA TRP A 104 9.49 -4.84 -10.42
C TRP A 104 9.69 -4.84 -11.93
N LEU A 105 8.76 -5.46 -12.65
CA LEU A 105 8.64 -5.41 -14.10
C LEU A 105 7.34 -4.69 -14.45
N ASN A 106 7.41 -3.56 -15.17
CA ASN A 106 6.26 -2.69 -15.46
C ASN A 106 5.42 -2.39 -14.21
N ASP A 107 6.09 -1.98 -13.12
CA ASP A 107 5.50 -1.72 -11.79
C ASP A 107 4.85 -2.92 -11.08
N LYS A 108 4.92 -4.13 -11.64
CA LYS A 108 4.51 -5.36 -10.96
C LYS A 108 5.69 -6.00 -10.25
N GLU A 109 5.54 -6.23 -8.95
CA GLU A 109 6.55 -6.90 -8.13
C GLU A 109 6.71 -8.34 -8.60
N VAL A 110 7.96 -8.78 -8.79
CA VAL A 110 8.25 -10.13 -9.27
C VAL A 110 9.03 -10.94 -8.23
N THR A 111 8.73 -12.23 -8.17
CA THR A 111 9.46 -13.18 -7.33
C THR A 111 10.55 -13.87 -8.14
N LEU A 112 11.74 -13.99 -7.54
CA LEU A 112 12.90 -14.64 -8.16
C LEU A 112 13.22 -15.96 -7.46
N SER A 113 13.50 -16.99 -8.26
CA SER A 113 14.14 -18.24 -7.82
C SER A 113 15.48 -18.37 -8.52
N GLY A 114 16.56 -18.03 -7.80
CA GLY A 114 17.85 -17.78 -8.43
C GLY A 114 17.77 -16.54 -9.31
N THR A 115 18.07 -16.68 -10.62
CA THR A 115 17.90 -15.60 -11.59
C THR A 115 16.55 -15.67 -12.33
N ALA A 116 15.78 -16.74 -12.19
CA ALA A 116 14.53 -16.90 -12.95
C ALA A 116 13.36 -16.21 -12.25
N VAL A 117 12.53 -15.50 -13.01
CA VAL A 117 11.25 -14.97 -12.51
C VAL A 117 10.24 -16.12 -12.44
N THR A 118 9.54 -16.26 -11.32
CA THR A 118 8.53 -17.31 -11.08
C THR A 118 7.11 -16.76 -10.96
N SER A 119 6.95 -15.45 -10.88
CA SER A 119 5.65 -14.79 -10.83
C SER A 119 5.04 -14.63 -12.23
N LYS A 120 3.76 -14.97 -12.38
CA LYS A 120 3.00 -14.69 -13.60
C LYS A 120 2.90 -13.17 -13.85
N PRO A 121 2.85 -12.72 -15.12
CA PRO A 121 2.87 -13.52 -16.35
C PRO A 121 4.29 -13.87 -16.85
N TYR A 122 5.33 -13.50 -16.11
CA TYR A 122 6.74 -13.60 -16.52
C TYR A 122 7.40 -14.94 -16.19
N ASP A 123 6.66 -15.85 -15.56
CA ASP A 123 7.13 -17.17 -15.16
C ASP A 123 7.72 -17.95 -16.34
N GLY A 124 8.97 -18.39 -16.18
CA GLY A 124 9.70 -19.20 -17.18
C GLY A 124 10.14 -18.46 -18.45
N VAL A 125 9.85 -17.17 -18.61
CA VAL A 125 10.19 -16.37 -19.81
C VAL A 125 11.07 -15.15 -19.52
N VAL A 126 11.20 -14.76 -18.25
CA VAL A 126 12.10 -13.67 -17.82
C VAL A 126 13.11 -14.19 -16.80
N SER A 127 14.36 -13.75 -16.96
CA SER A 127 15.39 -13.94 -15.94
C SER A 127 16.11 -12.62 -15.65
N ILE A 128 16.30 -12.33 -14.37
CA ILE A 128 16.98 -11.16 -13.82
C ILE A 128 18.22 -11.64 -13.06
N ASP A 129 19.39 -11.21 -13.51
CA ASP A 129 20.67 -11.41 -12.81
C ASP A 129 21.24 -10.05 -12.41
N TRP A 130 22.07 -9.98 -11.38
CA TRP A 130 22.66 -8.73 -10.92
C TRP A 130 24.09 -8.92 -10.45
N ARG A 131 24.87 -7.85 -10.55
CA ARG A 131 26.26 -7.81 -10.08
C ARG A 131 26.46 -6.56 -9.26
N SER A 132 27.07 -6.71 -8.09
CA SER A 132 27.25 -5.62 -7.13
C SER A 132 28.13 -4.49 -7.65
N GLY A 133 29.04 -4.75 -8.59
CA GLY A 133 30.04 -3.76 -8.99
C GLY A 133 31.12 -3.54 -7.92
N GLN A 134 31.12 -4.36 -6.86
CA GLN A 134 32.04 -4.29 -5.72
C GLN A 134 32.66 -5.65 -5.43
N SER A 135 33.75 -5.66 -4.66
CA SER A 135 34.39 -6.87 -4.13
C SER A 135 34.62 -7.95 -5.20
N ALA A 136 34.16 -9.18 -4.99
CA ALA A 136 34.33 -10.28 -5.94
C ALA A 136 33.59 -10.07 -7.28
N LEU A 137 32.58 -9.19 -7.34
CA LEU A 137 31.81 -8.87 -8.54
C LEU A 137 32.10 -7.44 -9.04
N GLN A 138 33.32 -6.96 -8.87
CA GLN A 138 33.71 -5.57 -9.21
C GLN A 138 33.49 -5.20 -10.67
N SER A 139 33.64 -6.16 -11.59
CA SER A 139 33.33 -5.97 -13.01
C SER A 139 31.82 -6.16 -13.22
N GLY A 140 31.06 -5.06 -13.23
CA GLY A 140 29.62 -5.07 -13.44
C GLY A 140 29.20 -5.62 -14.81
N GLY A 141 30.01 -5.47 -15.85
CA GLY A 141 29.68 -5.95 -17.20
C GLY A 141 30.01 -7.41 -17.46
N ALA A 142 30.58 -8.13 -16.50
CA ALA A 142 31.08 -9.50 -16.69
C ALA A 142 29.99 -10.57 -16.48
N TYR A 143 28.93 -10.54 -17.30
CA TYR A 143 27.89 -11.57 -17.31
C TYR A 143 28.22 -12.67 -18.32
N ALA A 144 28.32 -13.92 -17.85
CA ALA A 144 28.64 -15.07 -18.71
C ALA A 144 27.58 -15.28 -19.79
N ALA A 145 26.29 -15.14 -19.46
CA ALA A 145 25.20 -15.27 -20.42
C ALA A 145 25.26 -14.22 -21.54
N LEU A 146 25.63 -12.98 -21.19
CA LEU A 146 25.78 -11.88 -22.16
C LEU A 146 26.99 -12.11 -23.08
N GLN A 147 28.14 -12.48 -22.50
CA GLN A 147 29.37 -12.75 -23.27
C GLN A 147 29.23 -13.95 -24.21
N ALA A 148 28.49 -14.98 -23.78
CA ALA A 148 28.21 -16.16 -24.61
C ALA A 148 27.28 -15.82 -25.79
N ALA A 149 26.26 -14.98 -25.56
CA ALA A 149 25.31 -14.57 -26.58
C ALA A 149 25.91 -13.55 -27.57
N PHE A 150 26.81 -12.67 -27.10
CA PHE A 150 27.38 -11.59 -27.90
C PHE A 150 28.91 -11.58 -27.80
N PRO A 151 29.64 -12.20 -28.76
CA PRO A 151 31.10 -12.19 -28.79
C PRO A 151 31.72 -10.78 -28.87
N GLY A 152 30.97 -9.78 -29.36
CA GLY A 152 31.37 -8.38 -29.34
C GLY A 152 31.44 -7.77 -27.93
N TRP A 153 30.66 -8.29 -26.98
CA TRP A 153 30.75 -7.92 -25.57
C TRP A 153 31.89 -8.69 -24.90
N THR A 154 33.11 -8.22 -25.09
CA THR A 154 34.31 -8.84 -24.52
C THR A 154 34.47 -8.58 -23.01
N PRO A 155 35.34 -9.34 -22.30
CA PRO A 155 35.70 -9.07 -20.90
C PRO A 155 36.30 -7.68 -20.64
N ASN A 156 36.63 -6.90 -21.68
CA ASN A 156 37.09 -5.52 -21.54
C ASN A 156 35.93 -4.50 -21.37
N HIS A 157 34.68 -4.89 -21.63
CA HIS A 157 33.48 -4.12 -21.29
C HIS A 157 33.14 -4.28 -19.80
N ARG A 158 34.04 -3.81 -18.93
CA ARG A 158 34.08 -4.21 -17.53
C ARG A 158 32.98 -3.60 -16.67
N LEU A 159 32.55 -2.37 -16.98
CA LEU A 159 31.72 -1.54 -16.09
C LEU A 159 32.19 -1.64 -14.62
N ARG A 160 33.49 -1.41 -14.41
CA ARG A 160 34.14 -1.62 -13.12
C ARG A 160 33.64 -0.60 -12.09
N GLY A 161 33.25 -1.04 -10.90
CA GLY A 161 32.74 -0.14 -9.86
C GLY A 161 31.31 0.32 -10.08
N VAL A 162 30.55 -0.35 -10.96
CA VAL A 162 29.16 -0.03 -11.28
C VAL A 162 28.29 -1.24 -10.96
N GLY A 163 27.29 -1.04 -10.11
CA GLY A 163 26.26 -2.04 -9.83
C GLY A 163 25.34 -2.16 -11.04
N THR A 164 25.04 -3.38 -11.46
CA THR A 164 24.28 -3.62 -12.69
C THR A 164 23.21 -4.68 -12.49
N ILE A 165 22.17 -4.61 -13.31
CA ILE A 165 21.16 -5.66 -13.47
C ILE A 165 21.13 -6.06 -14.95
N LEU A 166 21.18 -7.35 -15.22
CA LEU A 166 20.95 -7.94 -16.52
C LEU A 166 19.56 -8.58 -16.55
N GLY A 167 18.65 -8.01 -17.33
CA GLY A 167 17.38 -8.64 -17.67
C GLY A 167 17.47 -9.41 -18.97
N THR A 168 16.92 -10.61 -18.98
CA THR A 168 16.77 -11.43 -20.18
C THR A 168 15.32 -11.80 -20.39
N PHE A 169 14.82 -11.60 -21.62
CA PHE A 169 13.40 -11.78 -21.96
C PHE A 169 13.26 -12.67 -23.18
N ASP A 170 12.64 -13.83 -23.01
CA ASP A 170 12.37 -14.76 -24.09
C ASP A 170 11.18 -14.32 -24.93
N ALA A 171 11.34 -14.43 -26.25
CA ALA A 171 10.25 -14.23 -27.19
C ALA A 171 9.19 -15.32 -26.99
N VAL A 172 7.94 -14.87 -26.91
CA VAL A 172 6.77 -15.75 -26.82
C VAL A 172 6.04 -15.80 -28.15
N LYS A 173 5.17 -16.80 -28.32
CA LYS A 173 4.33 -16.91 -29.51
C LYS A 173 3.40 -15.69 -29.62
N GLY A 174 3.06 -15.31 -30.86
CA GLY A 174 2.36 -14.06 -31.16
C GLY A 174 1.02 -13.88 -30.44
N ASP A 175 0.29 -14.98 -30.24
CA ASP A 175 -0.95 -15.05 -29.47
C ASP A 175 -0.78 -14.71 -27.99
N LYS A 176 0.38 -15.03 -27.41
CA LYS A 176 0.71 -14.76 -25.99
C LYS A 176 1.42 -13.43 -25.72
N ILE A 177 1.81 -12.69 -26.77
CA ILE A 177 2.52 -11.41 -26.59
C ILE A 177 1.66 -10.42 -25.81
N SER A 178 0.38 -10.31 -26.16
CA SER A 178 -0.54 -9.38 -25.47
C SER A 178 -0.82 -9.75 -24.01
N GLU A 179 -0.68 -11.03 -23.66
CA GLU A 179 -0.88 -11.55 -22.29
C GLU A 179 0.37 -11.35 -21.42
N ILE A 180 1.55 -11.67 -21.96
CA ILE A 180 2.82 -11.70 -21.20
C ILE A 180 3.54 -10.35 -21.27
N TYR A 181 3.55 -9.72 -22.45
CA TYR A 181 4.28 -8.48 -22.74
C TYR A 181 3.31 -7.40 -23.27
N SER A 182 2.20 -7.19 -22.56
CA SER A 182 1.12 -6.27 -22.94
C SER A 182 1.60 -4.82 -23.22
N GLY A 183 2.65 -4.38 -22.53
CA GLY A 183 3.29 -3.07 -22.69
C GLY A 183 4.57 -3.07 -23.54
N GLY A 184 4.87 -4.17 -24.24
CA GLY A 184 6.16 -4.37 -24.90
C GLY A 184 7.23 -4.91 -23.96
N ASP A 185 8.50 -4.57 -24.22
CA ASP A 185 9.61 -5.02 -23.39
C ASP A 185 9.47 -4.48 -21.95
N PRO A 186 9.42 -5.35 -20.92
CA PRO A 186 9.18 -4.89 -19.56
C PRO A 186 10.28 -3.96 -19.04
N GLN A 187 9.90 -2.87 -18.41
CA GLN A 187 10.81 -1.98 -17.68
C GLN A 187 11.17 -2.59 -16.34
N ILE A 188 12.46 -2.65 -16.05
CA ILE A 188 13.02 -3.16 -14.80
C ILE A 188 13.24 -1.99 -13.85
N SER A 189 12.63 -2.07 -12.66
CA SER A 189 13.01 -1.23 -11.52
C SER A 189 13.30 -2.14 -10.33
N ALA A 190 14.22 -1.75 -9.45
CA ALA A 190 14.60 -2.58 -8.32
C ALA A 190 14.85 -1.75 -7.06
N LEU A 191 14.50 -2.31 -5.91
CA LEU A 191 14.84 -1.80 -4.60
C LEU A 191 16.24 -2.30 -4.29
N ILE A 192 17.16 -1.36 -4.24
CA ILE A 192 18.58 -1.64 -4.02
C ILE A 192 19.00 -1.12 -2.66
N LYS A 193 19.87 -1.87 -2.00
CA LYS A 193 20.81 -1.30 -1.03
C LYS A 193 21.93 -0.68 -1.84
N GLY A 194 22.09 0.63 -1.73
CA GLY A 194 23.05 1.41 -2.51
C GLY A 194 24.51 1.07 -2.21
N ASP A 195 25.38 2.02 -2.52
CA ASP A 195 26.81 1.93 -2.28
C ASP A 195 27.10 1.78 -0.76
N ALA A 196 28.17 1.08 -0.46
CA ALA A 196 28.63 0.90 0.91
C ALA A 196 29.28 2.20 1.39
N CYS A 197 29.01 2.59 2.63
CA CYS A 197 29.62 3.77 3.22
C CYS A 197 31.03 3.43 3.71
N HIS A 198 32.02 4.18 3.26
CA HIS A 198 33.41 4.00 3.63
C HIS A 198 33.68 4.48 5.05
N ASN A 199 34.43 3.67 5.79
CA ASN A 199 35.06 4.04 7.05
C ASN A 199 36.52 4.39 6.78
N PRO A 200 36.89 5.69 6.75
CA PRO A 200 38.25 6.09 6.45
C PRO A 200 39.28 5.72 7.54
N ILE A 201 38.82 5.29 8.73
CA ILE A 201 39.70 4.82 9.81
C ILE A 201 40.11 3.36 9.60
N THR A 202 39.12 2.49 9.39
CA THR A 202 39.38 1.04 9.24
C THR A 202 39.63 0.61 7.81
N GLY A 203 39.25 1.45 6.83
CA GLY A 203 39.28 1.14 5.41
C GLY A 203 38.07 0.33 4.94
N ASP A 204 37.24 -0.15 5.86
CA ASP A 204 36.08 -0.98 5.54
C ASP A 204 34.99 -0.17 4.83
N ALA A 205 34.21 -0.82 3.99
CA ALA A 205 33.01 -0.25 3.39
C ALA A 205 31.81 -1.13 3.75
N THR A 206 30.85 -0.54 4.48
CA THR A 206 29.65 -1.25 4.93
C THR A 206 28.42 -0.43 4.59
N TRP A 207 27.37 -1.10 4.12
CA TRP A 207 26.09 -0.45 3.89
C TRP A 207 25.53 0.18 5.17
N SER A 208 25.00 1.40 5.08
CA SER A 208 24.37 2.11 6.19
C SER A 208 23.22 3.00 5.71
N ASP A 209 22.15 3.03 6.49
CA ASP A 209 21.02 3.94 6.38
C ASP A 209 21.08 5.08 7.42
N ASN A 210 22.17 5.18 8.18
CA ASN A 210 22.41 6.26 9.13
C ASN A 210 22.90 7.51 8.38
N ILE A 211 22.15 8.61 8.49
CA ILE A 211 22.41 9.85 7.72
C ILE A 211 23.77 10.46 8.06
N ALA A 212 24.24 10.39 9.31
CA ALA A 212 25.54 10.91 9.70
C ALA A 212 26.69 10.08 9.11
N VAL A 213 26.53 8.74 9.01
CA VAL A 213 27.48 7.87 8.31
C VAL A 213 27.53 8.22 6.82
N GLN A 214 26.37 8.41 6.19
CA GLN A 214 26.26 8.81 4.79
C GLN A 214 26.91 10.19 4.53
N ALA A 215 26.69 11.17 5.41
CA ALA A 215 27.31 12.49 5.33
C ALA A 215 28.84 12.42 5.39
N ARG A 216 29.38 11.64 6.34
CA ARG A 216 30.83 11.41 6.45
C ARG A 216 31.39 10.77 5.18
N ASP A 217 30.70 9.76 4.65
CA ASP A 217 31.11 9.08 3.43
C ASP A 217 31.14 10.03 2.23
N VAL A 218 30.09 10.83 2.01
CA VAL A 218 30.06 11.83 0.92
C VAL A 218 31.25 12.79 0.99
N LEU A 219 31.71 13.14 2.19
CA LEU A 219 32.85 14.03 2.41
C LEU A 219 34.22 13.36 2.20
N THR A 220 34.36 12.10 2.59
CA THR A 220 35.67 11.40 2.71
C THR A 220 35.84 10.22 1.78
N HIS A 221 34.86 9.95 0.92
CA HIS A 221 34.90 8.80 0.01
C HIS A 221 36.20 8.82 -0.81
N PRO A 222 36.96 7.70 -0.89
CA PRO A 222 38.31 7.71 -1.49
C PRO A 222 38.38 8.20 -2.94
N SER A 223 37.29 8.04 -3.70
CA SER A 223 37.24 8.43 -5.12
C SER A 223 36.46 9.71 -5.41
N TYR A 224 35.58 10.13 -4.50
CA TYR A 224 34.60 11.21 -4.78
C TYR A 224 34.56 12.28 -3.70
N GLY A 225 35.10 12.00 -2.52
CA GLY A 225 35.07 12.88 -1.37
C GLY A 225 36.02 14.08 -1.56
N PRO A 226 35.56 15.30 -1.27
CA PRO A 226 36.40 16.49 -1.38
C PRO A 226 37.41 16.65 -0.22
N LEU A 227 37.27 15.91 0.88
CA LEU A 227 38.04 16.10 2.11
C LEU A 227 38.78 14.82 2.55
N ARG A 228 39.84 15.00 3.33
CA ARG A 228 40.54 13.92 4.02
C ARG A 228 39.94 13.72 5.41
N LEU A 229 40.15 12.54 6.00
CA LEU A 229 39.72 12.28 7.38
C LEU A 229 40.29 13.29 8.39
N ALA A 230 41.52 13.74 8.19
CA ALA A 230 42.18 14.71 9.06
C ALA A 230 41.51 16.10 9.05
N ASP A 231 40.73 16.42 8.01
CA ASP A 231 39.99 17.67 7.87
C ASP A 231 38.64 17.61 8.63
N LEU A 232 38.21 16.42 9.05
CA LEU A 232 36.98 16.21 9.82
C LEU A 232 37.28 16.13 11.31
N ASP A 233 36.36 16.66 12.11
CA ASP A 233 36.34 16.39 13.54
C ASP A 233 35.67 15.04 13.82
N THR A 234 36.48 14.00 14.02
CA THR A 234 35.98 12.63 14.18
C THR A 234 35.07 12.43 15.39
N ALA A 235 35.25 13.23 16.45
CA ALA A 235 34.44 13.18 17.66
C ALA A 235 33.00 13.65 17.41
N SER A 236 32.80 14.79 16.74
CA SER A 236 31.47 15.28 16.39
C SER A 236 30.73 14.32 15.46
N PHE A 237 31.40 13.76 14.45
CA PHE A 237 30.79 12.75 13.58
C PHE A 237 30.42 11.48 14.35
N ALA A 238 31.28 10.98 15.25
CA ALA A 238 30.96 9.81 16.08
C ALA A 238 29.73 10.07 16.97
N GLN A 239 29.65 11.27 17.56
CA GLN A 239 28.49 11.67 18.35
C GLN A 239 27.22 11.82 17.49
N ALA A 240 27.33 12.40 16.29
CA ALA A 240 26.22 12.52 15.36
C ALA A 240 25.67 11.15 14.92
N ILE A 241 26.56 10.19 14.67
CA ILE A 241 26.19 8.81 14.35
C ILE A 241 25.43 8.18 15.51
N ALA A 242 25.90 8.34 16.76
CA ALA A 242 25.22 7.84 17.94
C ALA A 242 23.84 8.51 18.14
N ASP A 243 23.75 9.84 17.95
CA ASP A 243 22.49 10.58 18.09
C ASP A 243 21.45 10.18 17.03
N CYS A 244 21.87 9.80 15.82
CA CYS A 244 20.98 9.22 14.80
C CYS A 244 20.34 7.89 15.24
N GLU A 245 21.02 7.11 16.08
CA GLU A 245 20.58 5.79 16.58
C GLU A 245 19.65 5.89 17.80
N ASP A 246 19.50 7.08 18.40
CA ASP A 246 18.61 7.30 19.54
C ASP A 246 17.20 6.69 19.28
N PRO A 247 16.64 5.93 20.24
CA PRO A 247 15.31 5.37 20.10
C PRO A 247 14.23 6.44 20.27
N ILE A 248 13.30 6.51 19.31
CA ILE A 248 12.16 7.41 19.30
C ILE A 248 10.86 6.59 19.36
N PRO A 249 9.91 6.92 20.23
CA PRO A 249 8.64 6.20 20.32
C PRO A 249 7.83 6.31 19.02
N ARG A 250 7.16 5.23 18.65
CA ARG A 250 6.21 5.14 17.53
C ARG A 250 4.78 4.96 18.03
N LYS A 251 3.80 5.33 17.21
CA LYS A 251 2.37 5.03 17.41
C LYS A 251 2.12 3.52 17.40
N ALA A 252 2.75 2.82 16.46
CA ALA A 252 2.83 1.35 16.47
C ALA A 252 3.76 0.88 17.61
N PRO A 253 3.55 -0.33 18.18
CA PRO A 253 4.40 -0.85 19.24
C PRO A 253 5.87 -0.92 18.79
N GLY A 254 6.78 -0.34 19.58
CA GLY A 254 8.22 -0.32 19.32
C GLY A 254 8.83 1.09 19.22
N THR A 255 10.07 1.16 18.75
CA THR A 255 10.81 2.42 18.57
C THR A 255 11.37 2.54 17.15
N ALA A 256 11.52 3.78 16.67
CA ALA A 256 12.30 4.13 15.50
C ALA A 256 13.70 4.58 15.93
N ARG A 257 14.68 4.48 15.04
CA ARG A 257 15.88 5.32 15.15
C ARG A 257 15.55 6.77 14.81
N ARG A 258 16.29 7.72 15.37
CA ARG A 258 16.01 9.16 15.24
C ARG A 258 16.13 9.66 13.81
N TYR A 259 17.22 9.35 13.11
CA TYR A 259 17.46 9.82 11.76
C TYR A 259 18.03 8.73 10.87
N ILE A 260 17.16 8.17 10.02
CA ILE A 260 17.53 7.21 8.99
C ILE A 260 17.14 7.76 7.61
N GLY A 261 17.81 7.29 6.58
CA GLY A 261 17.49 7.74 5.24
C GLY A 261 18.25 7.03 4.14
N GLY A 262 17.86 7.37 2.93
CA GLY A 262 18.48 6.90 1.71
C GLY A 262 18.03 7.75 0.54
N GLY A 263 18.95 7.98 -0.38
CA GLY A 263 18.72 8.86 -1.52
C GLY A 263 19.84 8.75 -2.54
N SER A 264 19.71 9.57 -3.58
CA SER A 264 20.54 9.45 -4.78
C SER A 264 21.01 10.80 -5.24
N TYR A 265 22.27 10.89 -5.64
CA TYR A 265 22.82 12.12 -6.19
C TYR A 265 23.66 11.82 -7.43
N ALA A 266 23.67 12.76 -8.36
CA ALA A 266 24.56 12.69 -9.51
C ALA A 266 25.97 13.09 -9.08
N LEU A 267 27.00 12.40 -9.56
CA LEU A 267 28.40 12.79 -9.27
C LEU A 267 28.78 14.15 -9.88
N SER A 268 27.99 14.66 -10.81
CA SER A 268 28.12 16.02 -11.36
C SER A 268 27.48 17.09 -10.48
N GLU A 269 26.71 16.72 -9.46
CA GLU A 269 26.06 17.65 -8.55
C GLU A 269 27.08 18.22 -7.54
N PRO A 270 27.01 19.53 -7.20
CA PRO A 270 27.83 20.09 -6.12
C PRO A 270 27.63 19.35 -4.80
N VAL A 271 28.73 18.94 -4.16
CA VAL A 271 28.68 18.21 -2.88
C VAL A 271 27.90 18.96 -1.80
N VAL A 272 27.99 20.29 -1.78
CA VAL A 272 27.24 21.15 -0.85
C VAL A 272 25.74 20.92 -0.92
N ASP A 273 25.17 20.70 -2.11
CA ASP A 273 23.74 20.46 -2.29
C ASP A 273 23.32 19.06 -1.86
N VAL A 274 24.22 18.08 -1.98
CA VAL A 274 24.04 16.73 -1.39
C VAL A 274 24.04 16.83 0.14
N LEU A 275 24.99 17.56 0.72
CA LEU A 275 25.11 17.74 2.16
C LEU A 275 23.92 18.50 2.75
N ARG A 276 23.38 19.50 2.05
CA ARG A 276 22.16 20.24 2.47
C ARG A 276 20.95 19.31 2.59
N ARG A 277 20.79 18.37 1.66
CA ARG A 277 19.72 17.36 1.73
C ARG A 277 19.89 16.42 2.93
N LEU A 278 21.13 16.06 3.27
CA LEU A 278 21.44 15.26 4.46
C LEU A 278 21.23 16.05 5.76
N GLU A 279 21.56 17.34 5.79
CA GLU A 279 21.23 18.23 6.91
C GLU A 279 19.72 18.32 7.11
N ASP A 280 18.95 18.60 6.06
CA ASP A 280 17.49 18.70 6.13
C ASP A 280 16.86 17.36 6.60
N ALA A 281 17.40 16.22 6.16
CA ALA A 281 16.92 14.89 6.58
C ALA A 281 17.25 14.52 8.03
N SER A 282 18.15 15.25 8.69
CA SER A 282 18.59 15.02 10.08
C SER A 282 18.39 16.22 11.01
N ALA A 283 17.76 17.29 10.53
CA ALA A 283 17.77 18.63 11.16
C ALA A 283 19.18 19.04 11.63
N GLY A 284 20.20 18.63 10.89
CA GLY A 284 21.61 18.77 11.24
C GLY A 284 22.23 20.09 10.78
N ARG A 285 23.49 20.28 11.14
CA ARG A 285 24.29 21.44 10.75
C ARG A 285 25.78 21.09 10.71
N PHE A 286 26.45 21.42 9.62
CA PHE A 286 27.91 21.46 9.55
C PHE A 286 28.44 22.75 10.17
N TYR A 287 29.56 22.66 10.88
CA TYR A 287 30.22 23.79 11.52
C TYR A 287 31.74 23.61 11.52
N ILE A 288 32.48 24.70 11.74
CA ILE A 288 33.93 24.65 11.87
C ILE A 288 34.28 24.65 13.35
N THR A 289 35.13 23.73 13.77
CA THR A 289 35.66 23.67 15.14
C THR A 289 36.74 24.73 15.34
N SER A 290 37.06 25.03 16.59
CA SER A 290 38.18 25.89 17.00
C SER A 290 39.54 25.39 16.48
N GLU A 291 39.67 24.10 16.19
CA GLU A 291 40.84 23.49 15.54
C GLU A 291 40.85 23.68 14.00
N GLY A 292 39.82 24.30 13.42
CA GLY A 292 39.69 24.49 11.98
C GLY A 292 39.23 23.24 11.21
N LYS A 293 38.69 22.23 11.91
CA LYS A 293 38.14 21.01 11.30
C LYS A 293 36.65 21.17 11.03
N LEU A 294 36.13 20.39 10.07
CA LEU A 294 34.70 20.33 9.80
C LEU A 294 34.03 19.36 10.78
N GLY A 295 33.13 19.88 11.60
CA GLY A 295 32.25 19.10 12.47
C GLY A 295 30.84 18.95 11.90
N PHE A 296 30.14 17.91 12.35
CA PHE A 296 28.74 17.69 12.01
C PHE A 296 27.95 17.34 13.27
N ARG A 297 26.77 17.95 13.40
CA ARG A 297 25.80 17.63 14.45
C ARG A 297 24.43 17.42 13.84
N VAL A 298 23.68 16.46 14.37
CA VAL A 298 22.28 16.20 14.00
C VAL A 298 21.35 16.83 15.01
N GLY A 299 20.10 17.07 14.62
CA GLY A 299 19.12 17.75 15.46
C GLY A 299 18.79 16.97 16.73
N LYS A 300 19.32 17.41 17.87
CA LYS A 300 19.00 16.88 19.19
C LYS A 300 19.15 18.01 20.19
N TRP A 301 18.11 18.28 20.97
CA TRP A 301 18.17 19.34 21.97
C TRP A 301 19.29 19.10 22.97
N ARG A 302 20.15 20.11 23.13
CA ARG A 302 21.19 20.17 24.16
C ARG A 302 21.02 21.49 24.90
N ALA A 303 21.10 21.43 26.22
CA ALA A 303 20.96 22.63 27.02
C ALA A 303 22.15 23.58 26.74
N PRO A 304 21.90 24.91 26.65
CA PRO A 304 22.99 25.85 26.39
C PRO A 304 24.00 25.88 27.55
N ASN A 305 25.29 25.88 27.20
CA ASN A 305 26.38 25.99 28.16
C ASN A 305 26.64 27.45 28.58
N TYR A 306 26.50 28.36 27.63
CA TYR A 306 26.83 29.78 27.82
C TYR A 306 25.58 30.65 27.94
N THR A 307 25.73 31.76 28.67
CA THR A 307 24.68 32.77 28.85
C THR A 307 25.24 34.14 28.47
N ILE A 308 24.66 34.75 27.45
CA ILE A 308 24.88 36.15 27.10
C ILE A 308 24.16 37.00 28.16
N ARG A 309 24.93 37.89 28.77
CA ARG A 309 24.48 38.88 29.75
C ARG A 309 24.84 40.27 29.22
N GLU A 310 24.32 41.30 29.87
CA GLU A 310 24.51 42.70 29.45
C GLU A 310 25.99 43.08 29.30
N GLU A 311 26.87 42.59 30.19
CA GLU A 311 28.30 42.90 30.14
C GLU A 311 29.01 42.38 28.87
N HIS A 312 28.47 41.36 28.23
CA HIS A 312 29.03 40.77 27.01
C HIS A 312 28.62 41.53 25.74
N ILE A 313 27.57 42.35 25.83
CA ILE A 313 26.92 42.99 24.69
C ILE A 313 27.55 44.36 24.43
N VAL A 314 27.76 44.66 23.15
CA VAL A 314 28.14 45.99 22.65
C VAL A 314 26.91 46.67 22.04
N SER A 315 26.17 45.94 21.21
CA SER A 315 24.88 46.40 20.71
C SER A 315 23.91 45.23 20.53
N LEU A 316 22.63 45.52 20.68
CA LEU A 316 21.53 44.56 20.56
C LEU A 316 20.42 45.18 19.72
N ASP A 317 20.05 44.49 18.66
CA ASP A 317 18.82 44.74 17.92
C ASP A 317 17.92 43.52 18.11
N ILE A 318 16.73 43.71 18.68
CA ILE A 318 15.79 42.64 18.99
C ILE A 318 14.39 43.04 18.57
N GLY A 319 13.69 42.09 17.94
CA GLY A 319 12.35 42.31 17.43
C GLY A 319 11.48 41.06 17.45
N PRO A 320 10.20 41.20 17.07
CA PRO A 320 9.29 40.07 16.93
C PRO A 320 9.83 39.09 15.88
N GLY A 321 9.64 37.78 16.11
CA GLY A 321 10.39 36.80 15.32
C GLY A 321 9.89 36.60 13.89
N SER A 322 8.58 36.55 13.66
CA SER A 322 8.00 36.49 12.31
C SER A 322 6.79 37.43 12.24
N GLY A 323 6.76 38.27 11.20
CA GLY A 323 5.63 39.16 10.92
C GLY A 323 4.36 38.40 10.54
N GLU A 324 3.20 39.05 10.67
CA GLU A 324 1.87 38.45 10.46
C GLU A 324 1.75 37.76 9.09
N PHE A 325 2.26 38.37 8.02
CA PHE A 325 2.18 37.83 6.66
C PHE A 325 3.25 36.77 6.32
N GLU A 326 4.30 36.64 7.14
CA GLU A 326 5.42 35.72 6.90
C GLU A 326 5.32 34.44 7.74
N ARG A 327 4.38 34.41 8.70
CA ARG A 327 4.21 33.28 9.61
C ARG A 327 3.60 32.09 8.89
N VAL A 328 4.16 30.91 9.13
CA VAL A 328 3.69 29.67 8.51
C VAL A 328 2.81 28.94 9.51
N THR A 329 1.52 28.77 9.20
CA THR A 329 0.60 28.08 10.12
C THR A 329 0.65 26.57 9.97
N THR A 330 0.85 26.09 8.75
CA THR A 330 0.81 24.66 8.40
C THR A 330 1.98 24.31 7.51
N LEU A 331 2.72 23.27 7.90
CA LEU A 331 3.81 22.67 7.11
C LEU A 331 3.42 21.29 6.62
N VAL A 332 3.55 21.04 5.32
CA VAL A 332 3.26 19.74 4.71
C VAL A 332 4.58 19.09 4.30
N PRO A 333 5.13 18.17 5.11
CA PRO A 333 6.36 17.46 4.77
C PRO A 333 6.10 16.38 3.71
N LYS A 334 6.91 16.34 2.65
CA LYS A 334 6.91 15.27 1.65
C LYS A 334 8.11 14.36 1.86
N TYR A 335 7.90 13.05 1.79
CA TYR A 335 8.93 12.03 2.00
C TYR A 335 8.78 10.90 0.97
N VAL A 336 9.77 10.01 0.90
CA VAL A 336 9.72 8.81 0.05
C VAL A 336 9.07 7.70 0.83
N ALA A 337 7.87 7.27 0.46
CA ALA A 337 7.09 6.30 1.22
C ALA A 337 7.33 4.86 0.70
N PRO A 338 7.96 3.98 1.50
CA PRO A 338 8.14 2.57 1.14
C PRO A 338 6.81 1.84 0.92
N GLU A 339 5.76 2.21 1.66
CA GLU A 339 4.44 1.59 1.65
C GLU A 339 3.68 1.75 0.32
N ILE A 340 3.99 2.78 -0.46
CA ILE A 340 3.42 3.00 -1.81
C ILE A 340 4.45 2.75 -2.92
N GLY A 341 5.41 1.85 -2.67
CA GLY A 341 6.41 1.46 -3.67
C GLY A 341 7.53 2.49 -3.88
N TRP A 342 7.94 3.17 -2.81
CA TRP A 342 9.06 4.14 -2.79
C TRP A 342 8.80 5.40 -3.62
N GLN A 343 7.54 5.82 -3.69
CA GLN A 343 7.14 7.07 -4.35
C GLN A 343 7.12 8.23 -3.36
N GLN A 344 7.30 9.45 -3.86
CA GLN A 344 7.22 10.65 -3.03
C GLN A 344 5.75 10.98 -2.73
N THR A 345 5.42 11.16 -1.45
CA THR A 345 4.08 11.52 -0.98
C THR A 345 4.17 12.48 0.20
N SER A 346 3.05 13.09 0.56
CA SER A 346 2.93 13.95 1.73
C SER A 346 2.68 13.10 2.99
N ALA A 347 3.38 13.42 4.08
CA ALA A 347 3.01 13.00 5.42
C ALA A 347 1.95 13.97 6.00
N ASP A 348 1.37 13.58 7.14
CA ASP A 348 0.38 14.41 7.82
C ASP A 348 0.93 15.81 8.12
N PRO A 349 0.20 16.88 7.79
CA PRO A 349 0.64 18.25 8.03
C PRO A 349 0.97 18.51 9.50
N TRP A 350 1.96 19.35 9.76
CA TRP A 350 2.25 19.85 11.10
C TRP A 350 1.70 21.27 11.24
N ASP A 351 0.79 21.44 12.19
CA ASP A 351 0.14 22.72 12.48
C ASP A 351 0.73 23.40 13.71
N ASP A 352 0.93 24.71 13.60
CA ASP A 352 1.25 25.57 14.73
C ASP A 352 -0.06 26.12 15.32
N ALA A 353 -0.57 25.42 16.34
CA ALA A 353 -1.84 25.77 16.99
C ALA A 353 -1.86 27.20 17.57
N ALA A 354 -0.71 27.71 18.03
CA ALA A 354 -0.61 29.07 18.55
C ALA A 354 -0.69 30.11 17.43
N ALA A 355 -0.02 29.86 16.31
CA ALA A 355 -0.13 30.72 15.14
C ALA A 355 -1.55 30.72 14.54
N LEU A 356 -2.18 29.53 14.44
CA LEU A 356 -3.55 29.38 13.94
C LEU A 356 -4.56 30.16 14.80
N ALA A 357 -4.46 30.06 16.12
CA ALA A 357 -5.38 30.72 17.03
C ALA A 357 -5.26 32.26 16.97
N LEU A 358 -4.08 32.80 16.68
CA LEU A 358 -3.82 34.23 16.71
C LEU A 358 -4.05 34.92 15.36
N TYR A 359 -3.73 34.25 14.25
CA TYR A 359 -3.71 34.85 12.91
C TYR A 359 -4.64 34.18 11.89
N GLY A 360 -5.27 33.06 12.23
CA GLY A 360 -6.07 32.26 11.30
C GLY A 360 -5.22 31.36 10.39
N GLU A 361 -5.84 30.78 9.37
CA GLU A 361 -5.16 29.85 8.44
C GLU A 361 -4.35 30.60 7.37
N SER A 362 -3.05 30.33 7.30
CA SER A 362 -2.18 30.77 6.21
C SER A 362 -2.05 29.68 5.14
N ALA A 363 -1.56 30.04 3.95
CA ALA A 363 -1.30 29.07 2.89
C ALA A 363 -0.31 28.00 3.37
N ALA A 364 -0.72 26.73 3.29
CA ALA A 364 0.12 25.60 3.67
C ALA A 364 1.43 25.59 2.87
N LYS A 365 2.56 25.51 3.57
CA LYS A 365 3.88 25.49 2.96
C LYS A 365 4.39 24.06 2.89
N GLU A 366 4.70 23.61 1.67
CA GLU A 366 5.26 22.28 1.44
C GLU A 366 6.79 22.28 1.62
N ILE A 367 7.32 21.17 2.16
CA ILE A 367 8.76 20.95 2.31
C ILE A 367 9.10 19.55 1.83
N ASP A 368 10.03 19.45 0.88
CA ASP A 368 10.48 18.16 0.36
C ASP A 368 11.65 17.58 1.16
N PHE A 369 11.52 16.33 1.59
CA PHE A 369 12.57 15.53 2.22
C PHE A 369 12.86 14.26 1.40
N PRO A 370 13.58 14.37 0.28
CA PRO A 370 13.81 13.24 -0.63
C PRO A 370 14.66 12.10 -0.03
N TRP A 371 15.35 12.34 1.09
CA TRP A 371 16.17 11.35 1.79
C TRP A 371 15.44 10.61 2.91
N VAL A 372 14.27 11.11 3.30
CA VAL A 372 13.52 10.59 4.44
C VAL A 372 12.55 9.53 3.95
N GLN A 373 12.54 8.40 4.64
CA GLN A 373 11.82 7.19 4.23
C GLN A 373 10.81 6.71 5.27
N SER A 374 10.50 7.57 6.25
CA SER A 374 9.60 7.27 7.35
C SER A 374 8.70 8.48 7.61
N HIS A 375 7.39 8.23 7.65
CA HIS A 375 6.37 9.22 7.95
C HIS A 375 6.62 9.96 9.28
N GLY A 376 6.82 9.21 10.37
CA GLY A 376 7.10 9.82 11.68
C GLY A 376 8.38 10.66 11.72
N GLN A 377 9.43 10.27 10.99
CA GLN A 377 10.62 11.11 10.86
C GLN A 377 10.33 12.41 10.10
N ALA A 378 9.55 12.36 9.03
CA ALA A 378 9.17 13.54 8.24
C ALA A 378 8.35 14.55 9.09
N ARG A 379 7.39 14.08 9.89
CA ARG A 379 6.64 14.95 10.82
C ARG A 379 7.52 15.55 11.92
N ARG A 380 8.45 14.78 12.50
CA ARG A 380 9.43 15.32 13.47
C ARG A 380 10.25 16.46 12.89
N LEU A 381 10.75 16.29 11.68
CA LEU A 381 11.51 17.33 11.00
C LEU A 381 10.64 18.56 10.71
N ALA A 382 9.37 18.38 10.35
CA ALA A 382 8.42 19.48 10.20
C ALA A 382 8.20 20.23 11.52
N LYS A 383 8.01 19.53 12.64
CA LYS A 383 7.92 20.13 13.99
C LYS A 383 9.13 21.00 14.33
N ILE A 384 10.34 20.46 14.13
CA ILE A 384 11.59 21.19 14.39
C ILE A 384 11.73 22.40 13.47
N LYS A 385 11.41 22.25 12.17
CA LYS A 385 11.50 23.33 11.19
C LYS A 385 10.47 24.42 11.47
N MET A 386 9.26 24.06 11.89
CA MET A 386 8.19 25.00 12.26
C MET A 386 8.66 25.93 13.38
N ALA A 387 9.25 25.37 14.45
CA ALA A 387 9.76 26.16 15.57
C ALA A 387 10.86 27.16 15.14
N LYS A 388 11.69 26.80 14.16
CA LYS A 388 12.71 27.71 13.59
C LYS A 388 12.14 28.74 12.61
N LEU A 389 10.99 28.47 11.99
CA LEU A 389 10.30 29.39 11.07
C LEU A 389 9.43 30.42 11.80
N ASN A 390 8.86 30.04 12.94
CA ASN A 390 8.02 30.89 13.78
C ASN A 390 8.63 31.15 15.17
N PRO A 391 9.86 31.68 15.29
CA PRO A 391 10.40 32.03 16.59
C PRO A 391 9.57 33.17 17.21
N SER A 392 9.47 33.21 18.54
CA SER A 392 8.77 34.30 19.24
C SER A 392 9.50 35.64 19.09
N TRP A 393 10.83 35.62 19.06
CA TRP A 393 11.69 36.78 18.85
C TRP A 393 12.92 36.42 18.03
N ARG A 394 13.52 37.43 17.39
CA ARG A 394 14.81 37.37 16.72
C ARG A 394 15.68 38.50 17.23
N ALA A 395 16.97 38.25 17.40
CA ALA A 395 17.93 39.26 17.84
C ALA A 395 19.23 39.19 17.04
N THR A 396 19.77 40.34 16.68
CA THR A 396 21.16 40.48 16.24
C THR A 396 21.95 41.10 17.38
N VAL A 397 22.90 40.35 17.91
CA VAL A 397 23.69 40.75 19.07
C VAL A 397 25.14 40.92 18.64
N ARG A 398 25.70 42.11 18.82
CA ARG A 398 27.14 42.33 18.72
C ARG A 398 27.76 42.17 20.10
N LEU A 399 28.73 41.27 20.18
CA LEU A 399 29.41 40.84 21.39
C LEU A 399 30.86 41.27 21.35
N ARG A 400 31.43 41.43 22.55
CA ARG A 400 32.89 41.52 22.74
C ARG A 400 33.56 40.17 22.40
N PHE A 401 34.89 40.08 22.59
CA PHE A 401 35.66 38.85 22.35
C PHE A 401 35.12 37.60 23.06
N TRP A 402 34.36 37.76 24.15
CA TRP A 402 33.65 36.67 24.81
C TRP A 402 32.78 35.85 23.83
N GLY A 403 32.20 36.51 22.81
CA GLY A 403 31.39 35.85 21.79
C GLY A 403 32.11 34.72 21.03
N LEU A 404 33.45 34.69 21.02
CA LEU A 404 34.22 33.60 20.40
C LEU A 404 33.94 32.24 21.05
N LEU A 405 33.52 32.21 22.31
CA LEU A 405 33.11 30.98 23.00
C LEU A 405 31.88 30.31 22.35
N LEU A 406 31.11 31.06 21.56
CA LEU A 406 29.90 30.59 20.90
C LEU A 406 30.16 29.94 19.53
N LEU A 407 31.42 29.90 19.06
CA LEU A 407 31.77 29.44 17.70
C LEU A 407 31.27 28.01 17.42
N GLU A 408 31.43 27.10 18.38
CA GLU A 408 31.04 25.69 18.25
C GLU A 408 29.63 25.39 18.78
N GLU A 409 28.97 26.39 19.37
CA GLU A 409 27.69 26.19 20.05
C GLU A 409 26.52 26.23 19.05
N GLU A 410 25.45 25.50 19.36
CA GLU A 410 24.19 25.58 18.59
C GLU A 410 23.19 26.50 19.28
N THR A 411 23.26 26.54 20.61
CA THR A 411 22.32 27.24 21.46
C THR A 411 23.04 28.08 22.50
N VAL A 412 22.41 29.17 22.90
CA VAL A 412 22.90 30.08 23.94
C VAL A 412 21.72 30.55 24.78
N ARG A 413 21.94 30.91 26.05
CA ARG A 413 20.93 31.63 26.85
C ARG A 413 21.12 33.13 26.70
N LEU A 414 20.03 33.88 26.56
CA LEU A 414 20.01 35.33 26.65
C LEU A 414 19.38 35.72 27.99
N HIS A 415 20.13 36.45 28.82
CA HIS A 415 19.70 36.91 30.13
C HIS A 415 19.72 38.43 30.19
N LEU A 416 18.59 39.03 29.83
CA LEU A 416 18.31 40.47 29.86
C LEU A 416 16.95 40.69 30.56
N PRO A 417 16.93 40.71 31.90
CA PRO A 417 15.69 40.86 32.67
C PRO A 417 14.93 42.15 32.33
N GLU A 418 15.62 43.22 31.97
CA GLU A 418 15.02 44.50 31.56
C GLU A 418 14.13 44.39 30.32
N LEU A 419 14.44 43.42 29.43
CA LEU A 419 13.63 43.11 28.24
C LEU A 419 12.68 41.93 28.47
N GLY A 420 12.54 41.46 29.71
CA GLY A 420 11.73 40.29 30.07
C GLY A 420 12.37 38.95 29.67
N LEU A 421 13.63 38.92 29.25
CA LEU A 421 14.33 37.71 28.81
C LEU A 421 15.16 37.14 29.96
N ILE A 422 14.57 36.22 30.74
CA ILE A 422 15.26 35.59 31.88
C ILE A 422 15.76 34.20 31.47
N ASN A 423 17.06 34.07 31.21
CA ASN A 423 17.68 32.81 30.76
C ASN A 423 16.96 32.20 29.53
N ALA A 424 16.47 33.05 28.64
CA ALA A 424 15.73 32.63 27.46
C ALA A 424 16.66 31.84 26.54
N SER A 425 16.26 30.63 26.15
CA SER A 425 17.07 29.80 25.26
C SER A 425 16.94 30.29 23.82
N ALA A 426 18.05 30.31 23.09
CA ALA A 426 18.11 30.79 21.72
C ALA A 426 18.95 29.84 20.86
N TRP A 427 18.53 29.61 19.61
CA TRP A 427 19.38 29.00 18.59
C TRP A 427 20.26 30.09 17.97
N ILE A 428 21.53 29.76 17.76
CA ILE A 428 22.45 30.61 17.00
C ILE A 428 22.17 30.34 15.52
N ASP A 429 21.45 31.21 14.84
CA ASP A 429 21.16 31.07 13.41
C ASP A 429 22.33 31.56 12.56
N GLY A 430 23.01 32.63 13.00
CA GLY A 430 24.18 33.20 12.35
C GLY A 430 25.32 33.52 13.32
N PHE A 431 26.55 33.39 12.84
CA PHE A 431 27.77 33.76 13.55
C PHE A 431 28.73 34.43 12.57
N ALA A 432 29.28 35.57 12.96
CA ALA A 432 30.32 36.29 12.22
C ALA A 432 31.36 36.86 13.18
N PHE A 433 32.61 36.88 12.75
CA PHE A 433 33.73 37.45 13.48
C PHE A 433 34.45 38.48 12.59
N ASP A 434 34.66 39.67 13.13
CA ASP A 434 35.38 40.76 12.51
C ASP A 434 36.35 41.36 13.55
N ALA A 435 37.64 41.13 13.35
CA ALA A 435 38.67 41.58 14.28
C ALA A 435 38.86 43.11 14.27
N GLU A 436 38.46 43.77 13.19
CA GLU A 436 38.58 45.22 13.01
C GLU A 436 37.25 45.95 13.30
N GLY A 437 36.22 45.22 13.76
CA GLY A 437 34.91 45.76 14.05
C GLY A 437 34.91 46.72 15.24
N ASP A 438 34.70 48.01 14.97
CA ASP A 438 34.65 49.08 15.99
C ASP A 438 33.49 48.90 17.00
N ASP A 439 32.37 48.31 16.57
CA ASP A 439 31.13 48.13 17.35
C ASP A 439 30.91 46.69 17.82
N GLY A 440 31.99 46.00 18.20
CA GLY A 440 31.96 44.62 18.67
C GLY A 440 32.47 43.64 17.61
N VAL A 441 33.33 42.74 18.07
CA VAL A 441 34.13 41.86 17.20
C VAL A 441 33.42 40.57 16.79
N VAL A 442 32.35 40.20 17.48
CA VAL A 442 31.55 39.00 17.17
C VAL A 442 30.10 39.42 16.98
N THR A 443 29.50 39.08 15.84
CA THR A 443 28.06 39.26 15.61
C THR A 443 27.39 37.90 15.62
N VAL A 444 26.39 37.71 16.49
CA VAL A 444 25.54 36.52 16.50
C VAL A 444 24.11 36.89 16.19
N GLN A 445 23.47 36.09 15.33
CA GLN A 445 22.04 36.18 15.09
C GLN A 445 21.37 35.05 15.86
N LEU A 446 20.44 35.44 16.71
CA LEU A 446 19.73 34.56 17.63
C LEU A 446 18.27 34.51 17.26
N ILE A 447 17.70 33.32 17.34
CA ILE A 447 16.26 33.11 17.24
C ILE A 447 15.80 32.39 18.51
N ALA A 448 14.62 32.76 19.01
CA ALA A 448 14.05 32.10 20.18
C ALA A 448 13.98 30.58 19.97
N ALA A 449 14.53 29.82 20.91
CA ALA A 449 14.52 28.36 20.85
C ALA A 449 13.40 27.81 21.72
N ASP A 450 12.64 26.88 21.15
CA ASP A 450 11.69 26.05 21.89
C ASP A 450 12.28 24.65 22.10
N PRO A 451 12.69 24.27 23.33
CA PRO A 451 13.16 22.93 23.63
C PRO A 451 12.14 21.84 23.31
N ALA A 452 10.84 22.12 23.42
CA ALA A 452 9.77 21.16 23.19
C ALA A 452 9.65 20.77 21.71
N SER A 453 10.22 21.55 20.79
CA SER A 453 10.31 21.21 19.36
C SER A 453 11.05 19.89 19.09
N PHE A 454 11.96 19.47 19.99
CA PHE A 454 12.69 18.19 19.91
C PHE A 454 12.10 17.08 20.78
N SER A 455 11.09 17.39 21.61
CA SER A 455 10.33 16.38 22.34
C SER A 455 9.35 15.68 21.41
N TRP A 456 9.17 14.36 21.58
CA TRP A 456 8.31 13.56 20.71
C TRP A 456 7.56 12.50 21.48
N THR A 457 6.28 12.37 21.19
CA THR A 457 5.38 11.35 21.74
C THR A 457 4.81 10.48 20.62
N ALA A 458 4.41 9.26 20.95
CA ALA A 458 3.84 8.31 19.99
C ALA A 458 2.58 8.85 19.29
N ALA A 459 1.77 9.66 19.98
CA ALA A 459 0.54 10.25 19.44
C ALA A 459 0.81 11.30 18.35
N GLU A 460 1.97 11.96 18.38
CA GLU A 460 2.35 12.98 17.40
C GLU A 460 2.77 12.39 16.06
N GLU A 461 2.93 11.07 15.93
CA GLU A 461 3.31 10.44 14.66
C GLU A 461 2.24 10.64 13.59
N GLY A 462 0.95 10.70 13.93
CA GLY A 462 -0.13 10.78 12.95
C GLY A 462 -0.40 9.43 12.28
N ASP A 463 -0.99 9.46 11.09
CA ASP A 463 -1.29 8.28 10.28
C ASP A 463 -0.57 8.37 8.92
N PRO A 464 0.15 7.31 8.50
CA PRO A 464 0.73 7.28 7.16
C PRO A 464 -0.37 7.29 6.09
N PRO A 465 -0.06 7.75 4.86
CA PRO A 465 -1.03 7.75 3.77
C PRO A 465 -1.55 6.34 3.53
N SER A 466 -2.85 6.23 3.22
CA SER A 466 -3.49 4.96 2.90
C SER A 466 -2.78 4.34 1.70
N VAL A 467 -2.36 3.08 1.83
CA VAL A 467 -1.83 2.31 0.70
C VAL A 467 -2.98 2.12 -0.29
N PRO A 468 -2.89 2.65 -1.53
CA PRO A 468 -3.92 2.41 -2.52
C PRO A 468 -4.00 0.91 -2.78
N GLU A 469 -5.22 0.38 -2.82
CA GLU A 469 -5.43 -1.04 -3.11
C GLU A 469 -4.85 -1.34 -4.50
N LYS A 470 -3.91 -2.30 -4.56
CA LYS A 470 -3.29 -2.71 -5.83
C LYS A 470 -4.39 -3.35 -6.69
N VAL A 471 -4.90 -2.61 -7.67
CA VAL A 471 -5.79 -3.17 -8.68
C VAL A 471 -4.94 -3.97 -9.66
N GLU A 472 -5.00 -5.31 -9.58
CA GLU A 472 -4.36 -6.18 -10.56
C GLU A 472 -4.97 -5.95 -11.96
N PRO A 473 -4.18 -5.53 -12.96
CA PRO A 473 -4.66 -5.47 -14.35
C PRO A 473 -4.98 -6.89 -14.83
N GLY A 474 -6.27 -7.22 -14.95
CA GLY A 474 -6.75 -8.51 -15.46
C GLY A 474 -7.85 -9.19 -14.64
N GLN A 475 -8.10 -8.75 -13.39
CA GLN A 475 -9.30 -9.12 -12.65
C GLN A 475 -10.13 -7.87 -12.40
N GLN A 476 -10.90 -7.46 -13.40
CA GLN A 476 -12.13 -6.75 -13.11
C GLN A 476 -12.99 -7.77 -12.37
N LEU A 477 -13.20 -7.59 -11.05
CA LEU A 477 -14.20 -8.36 -10.30
C LEU A 477 -15.55 -8.01 -10.93
N LEU A 478 -15.92 -8.78 -11.93
CA LEU A 478 -17.19 -8.65 -12.62
C LEU A 478 -18.26 -8.94 -11.59
N ALA A 479 -19.23 -8.04 -11.44
CA ALA A 479 -20.29 -8.22 -10.46
C ALA A 479 -20.99 -9.58 -10.68
N ALA A 480 -21.25 -10.30 -9.60
CA ALA A 480 -21.94 -11.58 -9.67
C ALA A 480 -23.30 -11.41 -10.37
N PRO A 481 -23.76 -12.39 -11.18
CA PRO A 481 -25.04 -12.29 -11.85
C PRO A 481 -26.19 -12.18 -10.83
N VAL A 482 -27.07 -11.21 -11.05
CA VAL A 482 -28.27 -10.99 -10.22
C VAL A 482 -29.43 -11.79 -10.80
N ILE A 483 -29.97 -12.73 -10.01
CA ILE A 483 -31.16 -13.50 -10.38
C ILE A 483 -32.38 -12.60 -10.18
N SER A 484 -32.96 -12.15 -11.28
CA SER A 484 -34.13 -11.29 -11.28
C SER A 484 -35.42 -12.08 -11.03
N SER A 485 -35.45 -13.36 -11.39
CA SER A 485 -36.59 -14.26 -11.21
C SER A 485 -36.15 -15.71 -11.19
N LEU A 486 -36.76 -16.52 -10.32
CA LEU A 486 -36.64 -17.98 -10.27
C LEU A 486 -38.04 -18.58 -10.20
N THR A 487 -38.36 -19.43 -11.17
CA THR A 487 -39.69 -20.05 -11.30
C THR A 487 -39.57 -21.54 -11.59
N ILE A 488 -40.57 -22.29 -11.17
CA ILE A 488 -40.72 -23.71 -11.52
C ILE A 488 -41.78 -23.78 -12.61
N ALA A 489 -41.40 -24.25 -13.79
CA ALA A 489 -42.28 -24.33 -14.94
C ALA A 489 -42.95 -25.72 -15.00
N ASN A 490 -44.28 -25.73 -14.96
CA ASN A 490 -45.11 -26.93 -14.84
C ASN A 490 -46.13 -27.10 -15.99
N ASN A 491 -45.87 -26.49 -17.16
CA ASN A 491 -46.83 -26.48 -18.27
C ASN A 491 -46.72 -27.78 -19.09
N ASP A 492 -47.64 -28.74 -18.87
CA ASP A 492 -47.82 -29.99 -19.62
C ASP A 492 -46.52 -30.73 -20.00
N GLY A 493 -45.68 -31.02 -18.99
CA GLY A 493 -44.45 -31.79 -19.12
C GLY A 493 -43.74 -31.98 -17.78
N PRO A 494 -42.61 -32.70 -17.74
CA PRO A 494 -41.79 -32.82 -16.54
C PRO A 494 -41.37 -31.44 -16.01
N PRO A 495 -41.45 -31.19 -14.69
CA PRO A 495 -41.16 -29.87 -14.14
C PRO A 495 -39.67 -29.53 -14.30
N TYR A 496 -39.37 -28.27 -14.56
CA TYR A 496 -37.99 -27.78 -14.60
C TYR A 496 -37.87 -26.39 -13.98
N ILE A 497 -36.66 -26.03 -13.56
CA ILE A 497 -36.36 -24.74 -12.95
C ILE A 497 -35.95 -23.79 -14.06
N ARG A 498 -36.55 -22.59 -14.05
CA ARG A 498 -36.24 -21.50 -14.98
C ARG A 498 -35.79 -20.28 -14.19
N ILE A 499 -34.68 -19.70 -14.60
CA ILE A 499 -34.11 -18.48 -14.03
C ILE A 499 -33.98 -17.40 -15.08
N GLU A 500 -34.20 -16.16 -14.64
CA GLU A 500 -33.96 -14.95 -15.42
C GLU A 500 -32.89 -14.11 -14.72
N VAL A 501 -31.95 -13.60 -15.50
CA VAL A 501 -30.77 -12.87 -15.02
C VAL A 501 -30.65 -11.57 -15.81
N ASP A 502 -30.35 -10.47 -15.10
CA ASP A 502 -30.09 -9.19 -15.74
C ASP A 502 -28.74 -9.24 -16.49
N PRO A 503 -28.70 -8.84 -17.79
CA PRO A 503 -27.47 -8.88 -18.56
C PRO A 503 -26.49 -7.80 -18.08
N ILE A 504 -25.21 -8.05 -18.31
CA ILE A 504 -24.15 -7.05 -18.15
C ILE A 504 -23.62 -6.63 -19.52
N ASP A 505 -23.03 -5.45 -19.58
CA ASP A 505 -22.30 -4.98 -20.76
C ASP A 505 -20.92 -5.65 -20.82
N GLY A 506 -20.56 -6.17 -22.00
CA GLY A 506 -19.24 -6.77 -22.27
C GLY A 506 -19.29 -8.12 -22.99
N PRO A 507 -18.12 -8.68 -23.35
CA PRO A 507 -18.00 -9.94 -24.08
C PRO A 507 -18.11 -11.17 -23.15
N TYR A 508 -19.06 -11.17 -22.20
CA TYR A 508 -19.23 -12.22 -21.20
C TYR A 508 -20.49 -13.04 -21.46
N TYR A 509 -20.42 -14.33 -21.14
CA TYR A 509 -21.51 -15.28 -21.29
C TYR A 509 -22.02 -15.73 -19.93
N LEU A 510 -23.33 -15.90 -19.80
CA LEU A 510 -23.93 -16.49 -18.61
C LEU A 510 -23.71 -18.01 -18.66
N GLY A 511 -23.26 -18.59 -17.55
CA GLY A 511 -23.11 -20.03 -17.37
C GLY A 511 -23.54 -20.46 -15.99
N GLY A 512 -23.86 -21.74 -15.81
CA GLY A 512 -24.24 -22.23 -14.50
C GLY A 512 -24.50 -23.72 -14.43
N TYR A 513 -24.74 -24.18 -13.22
CA TYR A 513 -25.04 -25.56 -12.91
C TYR A 513 -26.27 -25.69 -12.02
N TYR A 514 -26.88 -26.86 -12.04
CA TYR A 514 -27.86 -27.29 -11.04
C TYR A 514 -27.51 -28.68 -10.51
N ARG A 515 -27.90 -28.96 -9.27
CA ARG A 515 -27.71 -30.27 -8.62
C ARG A 515 -28.80 -30.54 -7.60
N ARG A 516 -29.07 -31.82 -7.35
CA ARG A 516 -29.94 -32.23 -6.25
C ARG A 516 -29.26 -31.92 -4.91
N ALA A 517 -30.00 -31.45 -3.92
CA ALA A 517 -29.49 -31.15 -2.59
C ALA A 517 -28.71 -32.36 -2.03
N GLY A 518 -27.49 -32.12 -1.55
CA GLY A 518 -26.58 -33.15 -1.03
C GLY A 518 -25.78 -33.94 -2.10
N SER A 519 -26.02 -33.75 -3.40
CA SER A 519 -25.23 -34.38 -4.46
C SER A 519 -23.91 -33.66 -4.71
N SER A 520 -22.84 -34.40 -4.99
CA SER A 520 -21.57 -33.86 -5.50
C SER A 520 -21.59 -33.66 -7.02
N PHE A 521 -22.50 -34.33 -7.73
CA PHE A 521 -22.60 -34.25 -9.18
C PHE A 521 -23.39 -33.02 -9.63
N ARG A 522 -22.81 -32.27 -10.58
CA ARG A 522 -23.37 -31.03 -11.15
C ARG A 522 -23.79 -31.25 -12.60
N TYR A 523 -24.99 -30.77 -12.95
CA TYR A 523 -25.49 -30.74 -14.32
C TYR A 523 -25.44 -29.30 -14.85
N GLY A 524 -25.17 -29.11 -16.14
CA GLY A 524 -25.13 -27.78 -16.74
C GLY A 524 -26.52 -27.21 -16.96
N LEU A 525 -26.68 -25.91 -16.78
CA LEU A 525 -27.88 -25.20 -17.19
C LEU A 525 -27.88 -24.97 -18.71
N GLU A 526 -29.06 -25.06 -19.34
CA GLU A 526 -29.25 -24.64 -20.72
C GLU A 526 -29.53 -23.14 -20.74
N VAL A 527 -28.58 -22.37 -21.26
CA VAL A 527 -28.67 -20.91 -21.38
C VAL A 527 -29.14 -20.54 -22.77
N GLN A 528 -30.22 -19.75 -22.86
CA GLN A 528 -30.68 -19.16 -24.11
C GLN A 528 -30.20 -17.71 -24.19
N ASP A 529 -29.37 -17.41 -25.20
CA ASP A 529 -28.89 -16.04 -25.48
C ASP A 529 -29.97 -15.11 -26.07
N ILE A 530 -31.22 -15.56 -26.14
CA ILE A 530 -32.33 -14.77 -26.66
C ILE A 530 -32.82 -13.88 -25.52
N ARG A 531 -32.65 -12.56 -25.68
CA ARG A 531 -33.18 -11.56 -24.76
C ARG A 531 -34.71 -11.54 -24.81
N VAL A 532 -35.37 -12.34 -23.99
CA VAL A 532 -36.82 -12.27 -23.80
C VAL A 532 -37.10 -11.16 -22.79
N GLY A 533 -37.70 -10.05 -23.25
CA GLY A 533 -37.95 -8.88 -22.40
C GLY A 533 -36.67 -8.17 -21.88
N GLY A 534 -35.52 -8.38 -22.53
CA GLY A 534 -34.24 -7.78 -22.16
C GLY A 534 -33.40 -8.58 -21.15
N LYS A 535 -33.87 -9.73 -20.68
CA LYS A 535 -33.16 -10.59 -19.72
C LYS A 535 -32.56 -11.85 -20.37
N LEU A 536 -31.53 -12.40 -19.75
CA LEU A 536 -30.99 -13.72 -20.10
C LEU A 536 -31.79 -14.81 -19.38
N VAL A 537 -32.04 -15.92 -20.05
CA VAL A 537 -32.82 -17.04 -19.50
C VAL A 537 -31.95 -18.29 -19.46
N ALA A 538 -31.94 -18.96 -18.31
CA ALA A 538 -31.36 -20.28 -18.18
C ALA A 538 -32.36 -21.27 -17.56
N ARG A 539 -32.26 -22.54 -17.94
CA ARG A 539 -33.16 -23.60 -17.45
C ARG A 539 -32.40 -24.88 -17.13
N SER A 540 -32.92 -25.64 -16.17
CA SER A 540 -32.48 -27.02 -15.94
C SER A 540 -33.15 -27.99 -16.92
N LEU A 541 -32.62 -29.22 -17.01
CA LEU A 541 -33.35 -30.34 -17.57
C LEU A 541 -34.48 -30.78 -16.61
N PRO A 542 -35.45 -31.60 -17.07
CA PRO A 542 -36.48 -32.20 -16.23
C PRO A 542 -35.99 -32.64 -14.85
N ASN A 543 -36.60 -32.08 -13.82
CA ASN A 543 -36.33 -32.37 -12.42
C ASN A 543 -37.36 -33.36 -11.88
N ALA A 544 -36.96 -34.12 -10.86
CA ALA A 544 -37.85 -35.06 -10.19
C ALA A 544 -38.87 -34.31 -9.32
N ASP A 545 -40.12 -34.78 -9.31
CA ASP A 545 -41.14 -34.26 -8.41
C ASP A 545 -40.71 -34.46 -6.94
N ARG A 546 -40.97 -33.44 -6.12
CA ARG A 546 -40.55 -33.33 -4.71
C ARG A 546 -39.03 -33.43 -4.49
N GLY A 547 -38.25 -33.13 -5.53
CA GLY A 547 -36.81 -33.00 -5.44
C GLY A 547 -36.41 -31.61 -4.93
N GLU A 548 -35.48 -31.56 -3.98
CA GLU A 548 -34.83 -30.33 -3.56
C GLU A 548 -33.53 -30.12 -4.36
N TYR A 549 -33.32 -28.92 -4.88
CA TYR A 549 -32.23 -28.58 -5.78
C TYR A 549 -31.48 -27.32 -5.34
N GLU A 550 -30.23 -27.23 -5.79
CA GLU A 550 -29.36 -26.06 -5.71
C GLU A 550 -28.95 -25.65 -7.14
N ILE A 551 -28.85 -24.35 -7.37
CA ILE A 551 -28.36 -23.77 -8.63
C ILE A 551 -27.21 -22.80 -8.34
N GLY A 552 -26.18 -22.80 -9.18
CA GLY A 552 -25.11 -21.81 -9.17
C GLY A 552 -24.92 -21.20 -10.56
N ILE A 553 -24.82 -19.86 -10.65
CA ILE A 553 -24.59 -19.14 -11.91
C ILE A 553 -23.44 -18.13 -11.81
N GLY A 554 -22.72 -17.92 -12.91
CA GLY A 554 -21.60 -16.99 -13.02
C GLY A 554 -21.43 -16.45 -14.44
N TRP A 555 -20.59 -15.43 -14.57
CA TRP A 555 -20.16 -14.90 -15.87
C TRP A 555 -18.89 -15.59 -16.33
N TYR A 556 -18.77 -15.85 -17.63
CA TYR A 556 -17.64 -16.56 -18.24
C TYR A 556 -17.11 -15.79 -19.44
N SER A 557 -15.79 -15.80 -19.63
CA SER A 557 -15.12 -15.12 -20.76
C SER A 557 -15.23 -15.88 -22.09
N ALA A 558 -15.60 -17.16 -22.03
CA ALA A 558 -15.91 -18.01 -23.18
C ALA A 558 -17.29 -18.63 -22.98
N ARG A 559 -17.98 -18.90 -24.09
CA ARG A 559 -19.31 -19.51 -24.07
C ARG A 559 -19.21 -20.94 -23.50
N PRO A 560 -19.87 -21.25 -22.39
CA PRO A 560 -19.89 -22.62 -21.85
C PRO A 560 -20.62 -23.57 -22.80
N ASP A 561 -20.18 -24.82 -22.87
CA ASP A 561 -20.88 -25.86 -23.62
C ASP A 561 -22.29 -26.08 -23.05
N SER A 562 -23.31 -25.99 -23.90
CA SER A 562 -24.71 -26.12 -23.49
C SER A 562 -24.98 -27.49 -22.85
N GLY A 563 -25.45 -27.50 -21.60
CA GLY A 563 -25.80 -28.72 -20.87
C GLY A 563 -24.65 -29.37 -20.08
N ALA A 564 -23.40 -28.92 -20.25
CA ALA A 564 -22.28 -29.33 -19.41
C ALA A 564 -22.11 -28.34 -18.24
N ALA A 565 -21.85 -28.85 -17.03
CA ALA A 565 -21.60 -27.99 -15.88
C ALA A 565 -20.23 -27.30 -16.06
N PRO A 566 -20.16 -25.96 -16.11
CA PRO A 566 -18.89 -25.27 -16.24
C PRO A 566 -18.03 -25.48 -14.99
N GLY A 567 -16.71 -25.51 -15.18
CA GLY A 567 -15.74 -25.58 -14.09
C GLY A 567 -15.85 -24.35 -13.19
N GLY A 568 -15.79 -24.55 -11.87
CA GLY A 568 -15.86 -23.44 -10.91
C GLY A 568 -14.70 -22.45 -11.02
N ASN A 569 -13.57 -22.89 -11.58
CA ASN A 569 -12.36 -22.06 -11.78
C ASN A 569 -12.39 -21.22 -13.07
N ASP A 570 -13.39 -21.44 -13.93
CA ASP A 570 -13.46 -20.80 -15.25
C ASP A 570 -14.34 -19.53 -15.24
N ALA A 571 -14.96 -19.23 -14.10
CA ALA A 571 -15.83 -18.07 -13.94
C ALA A 571 -15.01 -16.77 -13.83
N ALA A 572 -15.43 -15.76 -14.59
CA ALA A 572 -14.93 -14.39 -14.55
C ALA A 572 -15.60 -13.53 -13.45
N SER A 573 -16.60 -14.06 -12.75
CA SER A 573 -17.28 -13.46 -11.60
C SER A 573 -17.37 -14.43 -10.43
N GLU A 574 -17.76 -13.93 -9.25
CA GLU A 574 -18.26 -14.81 -8.19
C GLU A 574 -19.53 -15.55 -8.65
N ILE A 575 -19.75 -16.75 -8.10
CA ILE A 575 -20.91 -17.60 -8.40
C ILE A 575 -22.07 -17.27 -7.46
N THR A 576 -23.19 -16.81 -8.00
CA THR A 576 -24.44 -16.64 -7.26
C THR A 576 -25.09 -18.01 -7.07
N THR A 577 -25.27 -18.45 -5.81
CA THR A 577 -25.83 -19.77 -5.47
C THR A 577 -27.19 -19.63 -4.78
N VAL A 578 -28.16 -20.43 -5.20
CA VAL A 578 -29.48 -20.55 -4.57
C VAL A 578 -29.71 -22.00 -4.16
N THR A 579 -30.02 -22.21 -2.88
CA THR A 579 -30.30 -23.53 -2.28
C THR A 579 -31.77 -23.63 -1.87
N GLY A 580 -32.25 -24.84 -1.55
CA GLY A 580 -33.59 -25.04 -1.00
C GLY A 580 -34.73 -24.96 -2.02
N ILE A 581 -34.45 -25.19 -3.32
CA ILE A 581 -35.46 -25.11 -4.37
C ILE A 581 -36.24 -26.43 -4.42
N GLU A 582 -37.44 -26.46 -3.86
CA GLU A 582 -38.35 -27.63 -3.94
C GLU A 582 -39.12 -27.61 -5.27
N VAL A 583 -38.90 -28.62 -6.12
CA VAL A 583 -39.63 -28.78 -7.38
C VAL A 583 -40.90 -29.60 -7.14
N VAL A 584 -42.06 -29.01 -7.42
CA VAL A 584 -43.37 -29.66 -7.32
C VAL A 584 -44.04 -29.67 -8.70
N ALA A 585 -44.31 -30.86 -9.23
CA ALA A 585 -44.85 -31.07 -10.57
C ALA A 585 -46.30 -30.58 -10.72
N ASN A 586 -47.18 -30.91 -9.76
CA ASN A 586 -48.57 -30.48 -9.75
C ASN A 586 -48.92 -29.73 -8.46
N THR A 587 -49.11 -28.42 -8.57
CA THR A 587 -49.47 -27.56 -7.45
C THR A 587 -50.98 -27.48 -7.20
N THR A 588 -51.80 -28.01 -8.10
CA THR A 588 -53.26 -27.97 -8.00
C THR A 588 -53.76 -29.10 -7.10
N PRO A 589 -54.38 -28.80 -5.94
CA PRO A 589 -54.98 -29.82 -5.10
C PRO A 589 -56.23 -30.44 -5.77
N PRO A 590 -56.60 -31.69 -5.42
CA PRO A 590 -57.90 -32.22 -5.78
C PRO A 590 -59.03 -31.53 -4.99
N ASP A 591 -60.25 -31.65 -5.46
CA ASP A 591 -61.42 -31.22 -4.70
C ASP A 591 -61.62 -32.08 -3.45
N ALA A 592 -62.31 -31.52 -2.46
CA ALA A 592 -62.54 -32.19 -1.20
C ALA A 592 -63.54 -33.36 -1.37
N PRO A 593 -63.31 -34.52 -0.70
CA PRO A 593 -64.17 -35.69 -0.86
C PRO A 593 -65.57 -35.43 -0.27
N GLN A 594 -66.63 -35.84 -0.98
CA GLN A 594 -68.00 -35.65 -0.51
C GLN A 594 -68.44 -36.83 0.34
N ILE A 595 -69.02 -36.57 1.52
CA ILE A 595 -69.56 -37.63 2.37
C ILE A 595 -71.00 -37.92 1.94
N ILE A 596 -71.24 -39.16 1.52
CA ILE A 596 -72.57 -39.64 1.12
C ILE A 596 -73.33 -40.14 2.35
N SER A 597 -72.69 -41.00 3.15
CA SER A 597 -73.28 -41.48 4.40
C SER A 597 -72.20 -41.81 5.42
N LYS A 598 -72.61 -41.79 6.69
CA LYS A 598 -71.74 -42.12 7.82
C LYS A 598 -72.55 -42.82 8.90
N SER A 599 -71.98 -43.86 9.48
CA SER A 599 -72.57 -44.61 10.58
C SER A 599 -71.50 -45.07 11.56
N GLY A 600 -71.87 -45.17 12.83
CA GLY A 600 -70.99 -45.64 13.89
C GLY A 600 -71.38 -45.05 15.25
N THR A 601 -70.99 -45.73 16.31
CA THR A 601 -71.17 -45.31 17.71
C THR A 601 -69.85 -45.47 18.45
N ALA A 602 -69.66 -44.76 19.57
CA ALA A 602 -68.48 -44.93 20.40
C ALA A 602 -68.31 -46.40 20.83
N GLY A 603 -67.05 -46.88 20.83
CA GLY A 603 -66.72 -48.29 21.05
C GLY A 603 -67.03 -49.23 19.87
N GLY A 604 -67.60 -48.73 18.76
CA GLY A 604 -67.96 -49.50 17.57
C GLY A 604 -67.06 -49.24 16.35
N THR A 605 -67.51 -49.66 15.16
CA THR A 605 -66.85 -49.37 13.89
C THR A 605 -67.48 -48.16 13.20
N LEU A 606 -66.66 -47.19 12.83
CA LEU A 606 -67.00 -46.12 11.90
C LEU A 606 -67.05 -46.71 10.49
N THR A 607 -68.14 -46.45 9.77
CA THR A 607 -68.24 -46.66 8.33
C THR A 607 -68.62 -45.34 7.68
N VAL A 608 -67.79 -44.88 6.74
CA VAL A 608 -68.02 -43.67 5.94
C VAL A 608 -68.08 -44.08 4.49
N ILE A 609 -69.19 -43.77 3.81
CA ILE A 609 -69.28 -43.86 2.36
C ILE A 609 -69.04 -42.45 1.82
N MET A 610 -68.02 -42.31 0.99
CA MET A 610 -67.62 -41.04 0.39
C MET A 610 -67.53 -41.15 -1.14
N ALA A 611 -67.74 -40.05 -1.84
CA ALA A 611 -67.37 -39.88 -3.24
C ALA A 611 -66.03 -39.11 -3.31
N PRO A 612 -64.94 -39.74 -3.79
CA PRO A 612 -63.71 -39.00 -4.08
C PRO A 612 -63.93 -38.08 -5.29
N ASP A 613 -63.17 -36.99 -5.36
CA ASP A 613 -63.03 -36.25 -6.61
C ASP A 613 -62.35 -37.17 -7.62
N LEU A 614 -63.02 -37.63 -8.67
CA LEU A 614 -62.41 -38.49 -9.70
C LEU A 614 -61.73 -37.67 -10.81
N GLY A 615 -61.50 -36.37 -10.58
CA GLY A 615 -60.77 -35.49 -11.48
C GLY A 615 -59.29 -35.84 -11.64
N ALA A 616 -58.63 -35.18 -12.60
CA ALA A 616 -57.24 -35.43 -12.98
C ALA A 616 -56.20 -35.21 -11.85
N ASN A 617 -56.58 -34.51 -10.78
CA ASN A 617 -55.71 -34.20 -9.64
C ASN A 617 -55.86 -35.18 -8.47
N TYR A 618 -56.76 -36.15 -8.54
CA TYR A 618 -56.96 -37.10 -7.44
C TYR A 618 -55.93 -38.23 -7.46
N TYR A 619 -55.38 -38.52 -6.29
CA TYR A 619 -54.50 -39.67 -6.09
C TYR A 619 -54.98 -40.59 -4.98
N ARG A 620 -55.33 -40.03 -3.81
CA ARG A 620 -55.83 -40.80 -2.66
C ARG A 620 -56.60 -39.95 -1.67
N THR A 621 -57.45 -40.59 -0.87
CA THR A 621 -58.13 -39.96 0.29
C THR A 621 -57.65 -40.54 1.60
N GLY A 622 -57.27 -39.69 2.55
CA GLY A 622 -56.89 -40.10 3.89
C GLY A 622 -58.06 -40.04 4.86
N LEU A 623 -57.98 -40.82 5.94
CA LEU A 623 -58.81 -40.67 7.12
C LEU A 623 -57.93 -40.21 8.29
N TRP A 624 -58.35 -39.15 8.98
CA TRP A 624 -57.68 -38.62 10.17
C TRP A 624 -58.61 -38.69 11.37
N ARG A 625 -58.03 -38.88 12.56
CA ARG A 625 -58.76 -39.00 13.84
C ARG A 625 -58.15 -38.10 14.90
N ALA A 626 -58.97 -37.40 15.67
CA ALA A 626 -58.57 -36.68 16.87
C ALA A 626 -59.49 -37.04 18.05
N ALA A 627 -59.11 -36.60 19.25
CA ALA A 627 -59.98 -36.66 20.42
C ALA A 627 -61.28 -35.87 20.20
N PRO A 628 -62.37 -36.16 20.94
CA PRO A 628 -63.61 -35.39 20.88
C PRO A 628 -63.35 -33.88 21.03
N ALA A 629 -64.09 -33.06 20.28
CA ALA A 629 -63.95 -31.59 20.22
C ALA A 629 -62.58 -31.03 19.77
N ALA A 630 -61.57 -31.85 19.50
CA ALA A 630 -60.28 -31.36 19.00
C ALA A 630 -60.37 -30.80 17.56
N PRO A 631 -59.51 -29.84 17.17
CA PRO A 631 -59.39 -29.36 15.80
C PRO A 631 -58.62 -30.35 14.91
N PHE A 632 -58.69 -30.16 13.58
CA PHE A 632 -57.99 -31.02 12.62
C PHE A 632 -56.45 -30.97 12.78
N SER A 633 -55.88 -29.87 13.26
CA SER A 633 -54.44 -29.76 13.53
C SER A 633 -53.92 -30.75 14.59
N ALA A 634 -54.81 -31.28 15.43
CA ALA A 634 -54.50 -32.32 16.41
C ALA A 634 -54.85 -33.74 15.92
N ALA A 635 -55.30 -33.88 14.67
CA ALA A 635 -55.73 -35.15 14.11
C ALA A 635 -54.55 -35.99 13.63
N VAL A 636 -54.55 -37.27 14.01
CA VAL A 636 -53.55 -38.25 13.64
C VAL A 636 -54.06 -39.07 12.46
N PHE A 637 -53.22 -39.21 11.44
CA PHE A 637 -53.48 -40.04 10.27
C PHE A 637 -53.82 -41.48 10.65
N GLN A 638 -54.88 -42.04 10.06
CA GLN A 638 -55.30 -43.42 10.28
C GLN A 638 -54.94 -44.31 9.10
N ARG A 639 -55.37 -43.93 7.89
CA ARG A 639 -55.16 -44.74 6.68
C ARG A 639 -55.43 -43.97 5.40
N TRP A 640 -54.86 -44.47 4.32
CA TRP A 640 -55.11 -44.05 2.95
C TRP A 640 -56.13 -44.98 2.29
N ASN A 641 -56.92 -44.43 1.37
CA ASN A 641 -57.74 -45.14 0.43
C ASN A 641 -57.40 -44.65 -0.99
N TYR A 642 -57.17 -45.59 -1.91
CA TYR A 642 -56.76 -45.35 -3.30
C TYR A 642 -57.85 -45.76 -4.31
N ASP A 643 -59.05 -46.09 -3.83
CA ASP A 643 -60.15 -46.51 -4.67
C ASP A 643 -60.65 -45.33 -5.53
N THR A 644 -61.01 -45.66 -6.76
CA THR A 644 -61.45 -44.74 -7.82
C THR A 644 -62.90 -44.99 -8.23
N SER A 645 -63.63 -45.79 -7.44
CA SER A 645 -65.07 -45.96 -7.56
C SER A 645 -65.81 -44.67 -7.21
N SER A 646 -66.98 -44.44 -7.82
CA SER A 646 -67.81 -43.26 -7.54
C SER A 646 -68.31 -43.18 -6.09
N GLU A 647 -68.37 -44.33 -5.40
CA GLU A 647 -68.63 -44.41 -3.96
C GLU A 647 -67.63 -45.38 -3.33
N VAL A 648 -67.00 -44.95 -2.24
CA VAL A 648 -65.94 -45.69 -1.56
C VAL A 648 -66.27 -45.76 -0.07
N ALA A 649 -66.26 -46.99 0.47
CA ALA A 649 -66.43 -47.23 1.90
C ALA A 649 -65.08 -47.23 2.63
N ILE A 650 -64.91 -46.35 3.61
CA ILE A 650 -63.77 -46.31 4.52
C ILE A 650 -64.25 -46.67 5.93
N THR A 651 -63.58 -47.65 6.54
CA THR A 651 -63.88 -48.06 7.92
C THR A 651 -62.71 -47.82 8.87
N ALA A 652 -63.03 -47.51 10.12
CA ALA A 652 -62.07 -47.36 11.22
C ALA A 652 -62.74 -47.70 12.57
N SER A 653 -61.97 -48.00 13.61
CA SER A 653 -62.52 -48.18 14.96
C SER A 653 -62.77 -46.82 15.63
N ILE A 654 -63.90 -46.69 16.32
CA ILE A 654 -64.23 -45.55 17.20
C ILE A 654 -63.89 -45.95 18.64
N PRO A 655 -62.97 -45.25 19.32
CA PRO A 655 -62.68 -45.51 20.73
C PRO A 655 -63.93 -45.35 21.62
N SER A 656 -63.95 -46.03 22.77
CA SER A 656 -65.06 -45.94 23.74
C SER A 656 -65.25 -44.54 24.32
N GLU A 657 -64.17 -43.78 24.44
CA GLU A 657 -64.15 -42.38 24.86
C GLU A 657 -64.63 -41.39 23.78
N GLY A 658 -64.99 -41.91 22.59
CA GLY A 658 -65.39 -41.10 21.45
C GLY A 658 -64.21 -40.55 20.65
N ALA A 659 -64.48 -40.06 19.44
CA ALA A 659 -63.47 -39.45 18.57
C ALA A 659 -64.11 -38.56 17.49
N ARG A 660 -63.29 -37.71 16.88
CA ARG A 660 -63.66 -36.85 15.75
C ARG A 660 -62.85 -37.26 14.52
N TYR A 661 -63.51 -37.38 13.37
CA TYR A 661 -62.90 -37.88 12.12
C TYR A 661 -63.01 -36.88 10.97
N TRP A 662 -62.01 -36.86 10.11
CA TRP A 662 -61.97 -36.06 8.88
C TRP A 662 -61.46 -36.87 7.70
N LEU A 663 -61.91 -36.47 6.51
CA LEU A 663 -61.37 -36.89 5.22
C LEU A 663 -60.65 -35.72 4.56
N ARG A 664 -59.67 -36.03 3.71
CA ARG A 664 -58.88 -35.06 2.92
C ARG A 664 -58.22 -35.84 1.80
N SER A 665 -58.36 -35.35 0.59
CA SER A 665 -57.76 -35.97 -0.59
C SER A 665 -56.43 -35.31 -0.89
N GLU A 666 -55.56 -36.00 -1.61
CA GLU A 666 -54.31 -35.43 -2.11
C GLU A 666 -54.00 -35.88 -3.53
N ASN A 667 -53.19 -35.08 -4.22
CA ASN A 667 -52.65 -35.39 -5.54
C ASN A 667 -51.32 -36.17 -5.43
N GLN A 668 -50.78 -36.62 -6.58
CA GLN A 668 -49.52 -37.37 -6.63
C GLN A 668 -48.31 -36.58 -6.08
N SER A 669 -48.35 -35.24 -6.19
CA SER A 669 -47.32 -34.34 -5.67
C SER A 669 -47.51 -33.97 -4.19
N GLY A 670 -48.49 -34.58 -3.49
CA GLY A 670 -48.75 -34.37 -2.06
C GLY A 670 -49.46 -33.05 -1.70
N LYS A 671 -50.04 -32.35 -2.69
CA LYS A 671 -50.94 -31.22 -2.41
C LYS A 671 -52.31 -31.75 -2.03
N THR A 672 -52.86 -31.18 -0.96
CA THR A 672 -54.01 -31.72 -0.25
C THR A 672 -55.22 -30.81 -0.42
N SER A 673 -56.41 -31.40 -0.51
CA SER A 673 -57.70 -30.71 -0.53
C SER A 673 -57.97 -30.01 0.82
N ALA A 674 -59.07 -29.26 0.90
CA ALA A 674 -59.65 -28.89 2.19
C ALA A 674 -60.08 -30.16 2.97
N GLU A 675 -59.97 -30.11 4.30
CA GLU A 675 -60.47 -31.18 5.16
C GLU A 675 -61.99 -31.18 5.27
N VAL A 676 -62.58 -32.36 5.27
CA VAL A 676 -64.04 -32.57 5.38
C VAL A 676 -64.32 -33.29 6.68
N LEU A 677 -65.07 -32.65 7.57
CA LEU A 677 -65.46 -33.25 8.83
C LEU A 677 -66.45 -34.39 8.60
N VAL A 678 -66.02 -35.61 8.92
CA VAL A 678 -66.91 -36.78 8.94
C VAL A 678 -67.93 -36.62 10.04
N GLY A 679 -67.49 -36.39 11.27
CA GLY A 679 -68.38 -36.25 12.40
C GLY A 679 -67.65 -36.37 13.73
N GLN A 680 -68.39 -36.10 14.79
CA GLN A 680 -67.95 -36.29 16.17
C GLN A 680 -68.82 -37.36 16.80
N TYR A 681 -68.18 -38.38 17.36
CA TYR A 681 -68.82 -39.50 18.02
C TYR A 681 -68.48 -39.39 19.50
N LEU A 682 -69.50 -39.22 20.33
CA LEU A 682 -69.39 -39.12 21.78
C LEU A 682 -69.74 -40.49 22.42
N PRO A 683 -69.24 -40.76 23.63
CA PRO A 683 -69.55 -41.98 24.40
C PRO A 683 -71.05 -42.28 24.49
#